data_AF-A0A8H7FP41-F1
#
_entry.id   AF-A0A8H7FP41-F1
#
_cell.length_a   1.000
_cell.length_b   1.000
_cell.length_c   1.000
_cell.angle_alpha   90.00
_cell.angle_beta   90.00
_cell.angle_gamma   90.00
#
_symmetry.space_group_name_H-M   'P 1'
#
loop_
_entity.id
_entity.type
_entity.pdbx_description
1 polymer ?
#
loop_
_entity_poly.entity_id
_entity_poly.type
_entity_poly.pdbx_seq_one_letter_code
_entity_poly.pdbx_strand_id
1 'polypeptide(L)'
;MTSEFVDELLQYVGVAAMDIPEHHIDDVNPDGDEYDGVPRTRDTDMSVAPLLLDDVPDELQADDGVSQHHILDSLRDCAGDPNLGSLPYEDMAVKRVKLSHLKECFERQRAMAACELLYRRTEIVIDSKCLHPPTSPSLAFDLSNHFLDFMLVLSKSIGFDAILPKAASDLLFVFNLDLHQPHRTLKSKHADLGFSLAGRVLYLGRSRGKDTVWLVMVPKAFLAAQDEGVANGFTESQPKRRNSTNMEGRHYFMLVMFIAYVCQKHLPGRNITCHTQYPDISINAWRNIRAATNLLAIKVDRWQDIPADDLNPTGAPLFDSADQIRRNVIDLDTFAMLDDNRHEIPIYTERGKRLKRRVPLCCPSRSPCGLLVNLHGRHDFFIDPTAMDYASDSEDDHAPQVFVNAFRQCGFKSAGHIQANAIPLPMVTLVAKINSNVAATAFDDGSDEDDEQGASQGPKLALKGVDCQFYNAVMHRVRGTADTHDAQRGDVTAALTGSYALGAAQKKTAARLQEACRIYPKCFLWTTYGITSMIEKLWDSQQEALQQGKKISPYIIELSSVLERALNVAHTGNTQVIATALMNPLWVGRSLVDHGTPTFPDSVIIGHTMQDGVHIPQSRWPRHQIHQLPLTASKRSQILNYGVEQWEHIYPLRSKHTRRSLVAADIALSSYLSDIKANVRAIVEGMIEEGLKSLDEDDINRARQRKVSLRMWLASDKPLSWDVKAYPPLLALNPTGAASALPKGRDHAMSTLELAKLIYNMAKHNNPIPLQPPFFAKAPSFNIFRVAIEFITAQATLADVENKPAYVKNIFAMLFDDKEINHVPWSAPPTPNVVGRPHRKVVFTHWRSTSQLLETGQRAIMQVVNAEEQAVLADELLARNTALQDAKSPWCINTLTINELPSILHKQSGPDDFLINHASLGKVDPFIIATYQWAICCFNGTNPVHMCALAVSHIFSRQAPNLGRPDAPASISSLKNDSTALTAHVCAAP
;
A
#
# COMPACT_ATOMS: atom_id res chain seq x y z
N MET A 1 9.95 -37.58 76.63
CA MET A 1 8.99 -36.46 76.72
C MET A 1 8.37 -36.37 75.33
N THR A 2 7.20 -36.94 75.05
CA THR A 2 5.83 -36.56 75.51
C THR A 2 5.45 -35.15 75.02
N SER A 3 4.32 -34.92 74.35
CA SER A 3 3.21 -35.81 73.93
C SER A 3 2.41 -35.12 72.79
N GLU A 4 1.99 -35.83 71.74
CA GLU A 4 0.59 -36.29 71.45
C GLU A 4 -0.44 -35.18 71.16
N PHE A 5 -0.99 -35.20 69.93
CA PHE A 5 -2.41 -35.04 69.49
C PHE A 5 -2.36 -34.90 67.94
N VAL A 6 -2.95 -35.73 67.06
CA VAL A 6 -4.15 -36.60 67.03
C VAL A 6 -5.47 -35.81 66.86
N ASP A 7 -6.45 -36.10 65.98
CA ASP A 7 -6.58 -36.65 64.59
C ASP A 7 -8.08 -36.40 64.17
N GLU A 8 -8.70 -36.71 63.03
CA GLU A 8 -8.40 -37.49 61.79
C GLU A 8 -9.11 -36.84 60.56
N LEU A 9 -9.88 -37.60 59.74
CA LEU A 9 -10.85 -37.19 58.69
C LEU A 9 -10.29 -36.44 57.44
N LEU A 10 -10.07 -37.04 56.25
CA LEU A 10 -10.56 -38.30 55.64
C LEU A 10 -12.11 -38.33 55.51
N GLN A 11 -12.79 -38.69 54.39
CA GLN A 11 -12.48 -39.37 53.10
C GLN A 11 -13.40 -38.76 51.97
N TYR A 12 -13.37 -39.06 50.65
CA TYR A 12 -12.57 -39.99 49.82
C TYR A 12 -12.54 -39.60 48.30
N VAL A 13 -11.54 -40.17 47.61
CA VAL A 13 -11.39 -40.63 46.20
C VAL A 13 -12.51 -40.44 45.14
N GLY A 14 -12.10 -40.05 43.92
CA GLY A 14 -12.78 -40.36 42.65
C GLY A 14 -11.87 -40.12 41.43
N VAL A 15 -11.61 -41.15 40.60
CA VAL A 15 -10.80 -41.05 39.36
C VAL A 15 -11.64 -41.50 38.18
N ALA A 16 -11.67 -40.69 37.12
CA ALA A 16 -12.11 -41.09 35.79
C ALA A 16 -11.31 -40.31 34.73
N ALA A 17 -11.02 -40.95 33.61
CA ALA A 17 -10.53 -40.33 32.39
C ALA A 17 -11.38 -40.86 31.24
N MET A 18 -11.83 -39.99 30.33
CA MET A 18 -12.34 -40.41 29.03
C MET A 18 -12.34 -39.27 28.01
N ASP A 19 -11.81 -39.61 26.84
CA ASP A 19 -12.22 -39.28 25.47
C ASP A 19 -12.57 -37.84 25.06
N ILE A 20 -11.95 -37.43 23.95
CA ILE A 20 -12.30 -36.25 23.15
C ILE A 20 -13.14 -36.74 21.95
N PRO A 21 -14.40 -36.30 21.79
CA PRO A 21 -15.14 -36.52 20.55
C PRO A 21 -14.72 -35.50 19.50
N GLU A 22 -14.38 -35.98 18.29
CA GLU A 22 -14.45 -35.16 17.09
C GLU A 22 -15.93 -34.88 16.77
N HIS A 23 -16.28 -33.67 16.30
CA HIS A 23 -17.62 -33.38 15.82
C HIS A 23 -17.61 -32.73 14.43
N HIS A 24 -18.41 -33.31 13.54
CA HIS A 24 -18.74 -32.77 12.22
C HIS A 24 -19.34 -31.37 12.31
N ILE A 25 -19.16 -30.60 11.23
CA ILE A 25 -20.03 -29.50 10.84
C ILE A 25 -20.50 -29.79 9.41
N ASP A 26 -21.79 -30.04 9.27
CA ASP A 26 -22.55 -30.13 8.01
C ASP A 26 -23.87 -29.37 8.21
N ASP A 27 -24.53 -29.01 7.10
CA ASP A 27 -25.74 -28.18 6.97
C ASP A 27 -25.58 -26.71 7.44
N VAL A 28 -25.69 -25.68 6.58
CA VAL A 28 -26.78 -25.27 5.67
C VAL A 28 -27.97 -24.67 6.43
N ASN A 29 -28.08 -23.34 6.37
CA ASN A 29 -29.26 -22.58 6.77
C ASN A 29 -29.82 -21.80 5.56
N PRO A 30 -31.04 -22.07 5.08
CA PRO A 30 -31.62 -21.41 3.92
C PRO A 30 -32.71 -20.39 4.27
N ASP A 31 -32.33 -19.13 4.48
CA ASP A 31 -33.17 -17.92 4.37
C ASP A 31 -32.24 -16.69 4.38
N GLY A 32 -32.59 -15.51 3.82
CA GLY A 32 -33.84 -15.15 3.14
C GLY A 32 -33.97 -13.65 2.83
N ASP A 33 -33.12 -12.79 3.43
CA ASP A 33 -33.35 -11.33 3.45
C ASP A 33 -33.12 -10.58 2.13
N GLU A 34 -34.20 -9.99 1.63
CA GLU A 34 -34.30 -9.18 0.41
C GLU A 34 -34.06 -7.69 0.71
N TYR A 35 -32.83 -7.17 0.60
CA TYR A 35 -32.53 -5.75 0.28
C TYR A 35 -31.01 -5.43 0.12
N ASP A 36 -30.35 -5.91 -0.95
CA ASP A 36 -29.04 -5.36 -1.33
C ASP A 36 -28.92 -5.18 -2.86
N GLY A 37 -28.82 -3.90 -3.28
CA GLY A 37 -29.14 -3.48 -4.65
C GLY A 37 -28.14 -2.52 -5.30
N VAL A 38 -26.94 -2.35 -4.74
CA VAL A 38 -25.90 -1.45 -5.28
C VAL A 38 -24.55 -2.17 -5.37
N PRO A 39 -23.94 -2.33 -6.57
CA PRO A 39 -22.71 -3.11 -6.71
C PRO A 39 -21.51 -2.50 -5.97
N ARG A 40 -21.10 -3.13 -4.86
CA ARG A 40 -19.77 -2.93 -4.26
C ARG A 40 -18.74 -3.70 -5.08
N THR A 41 -17.66 -3.03 -5.49
CA THR A 41 -16.63 -3.66 -6.33
C THR A 41 -15.60 -4.40 -5.49
N ARG A 42 -15.67 -5.74 -5.52
CA ARG A 42 -14.68 -6.70 -4.99
C ARG A 42 -14.46 -6.66 -3.48
N ASP A 43 -15.34 -7.35 -2.79
CA ASP A 43 -14.83 -8.43 -1.95
C ASP A 43 -14.41 -9.59 -2.88
N THR A 44 -13.23 -10.14 -2.63
CA THR A 44 -12.76 -11.39 -3.24
C THR A 44 -12.22 -12.26 -2.11
N ASP A 45 -12.81 -13.42 -1.90
CA ASP A 45 -12.39 -14.37 -0.87
C ASP A 45 -10.95 -14.83 -1.09
N MET A 46 -10.01 -14.13 -0.45
CA MET A 46 -8.68 -14.63 -0.19
C MET A 46 -8.68 -15.32 1.17
N SER A 47 -8.57 -16.64 1.15
CA SER A 47 -8.22 -17.42 2.34
C SER A 47 -6.95 -16.85 2.96
N VAL A 48 -7.06 -16.27 4.15
CA VAL A 48 -5.94 -15.63 4.84
C VAL A 48 -5.10 -16.71 5.53
N ALA A 49 -4.11 -17.22 4.81
CA ALA A 49 -2.96 -17.82 5.46
C ALA A 49 -2.28 -16.75 6.33
N PRO A 50 -1.90 -17.06 7.59
CA PRO A 50 -1.21 -16.09 8.44
C PRO A 50 0.14 -15.72 7.83
N LEU A 51 0.50 -14.44 7.85
CA LEU A 51 1.79 -13.97 7.34
C LEU A 51 2.92 -14.56 8.18
N LEU A 52 3.66 -15.52 7.62
CA LEU A 52 4.90 -16.02 8.23
C LEU A 52 5.97 -14.93 8.10
N LEU A 53 6.51 -14.51 9.24
CA LEU A 53 7.53 -13.46 9.34
C LEU A 53 8.93 -13.93 8.93
N ASP A 54 9.06 -15.21 8.56
CA ASP A 54 10.33 -15.86 8.21
C ASP A 54 10.65 -15.78 6.70
N ASP A 55 9.65 -15.57 5.83
CA ASP A 55 9.80 -15.44 4.36
C ASP A 55 10.04 -13.98 3.93
N VAL A 56 11.01 -13.29 4.55
CA VAL A 56 11.54 -12.02 4.05
C VAL A 56 12.75 -12.32 3.14
N PRO A 57 12.69 -12.01 1.82
CA PRO A 57 13.76 -12.34 0.88
C PRO A 57 15.14 -11.86 1.34
N ASP A 58 16.18 -12.68 1.14
CA ASP A 58 17.55 -12.42 1.60
C ASP A 58 18.11 -11.09 1.02
N GLU A 59 17.63 -10.66 -0.14
CA GLU A 59 17.98 -9.38 -0.78
C GLU A 59 17.52 -8.15 0.03
N LEU A 60 16.54 -8.31 0.93
CA LEU A 60 16.13 -7.29 1.91
C LEU A 60 16.85 -7.43 3.26
N GLN A 61 17.69 -8.45 3.44
CA GLN A 61 18.53 -8.66 4.62
C GLN A 61 20.00 -8.25 4.39
N ALA A 62 20.37 -7.85 3.17
CA ALA A 62 21.69 -7.30 2.85
C ALA A 62 21.85 -5.88 3.42
N ASP A 63 22.92 -5.63 4.18
CA ASP A 63 23.21 -4.31 4.81
C ASP A 63 23.44 -3.18 3.80
N ASP A 64 23.86 -3.50 2.56
CA ASP A 64 23.99 -2.54 1.45
C ASP A 64 22.66 -2.39 0.68
N GLY A 65 21.82 -1.46 1.14
CA GLY A 65 20.52 -1.18 0.53
C GLY A 65 20.61 -0.83 -0.96
N VAL A 66 19.68 -1.39 -1.75
CA VAL A 66 19.64 -1.24 -3.23
C VAL A 66 19.74 0.23 -3.65
N SER A 67 20.69 0.51 -4.54
CA SER A 67 20.92 1.86 -5.07
C SER A 67 19.62 2.49 -5.57
N GLN A 68 19.33 3.71 -5.11
CA GLN A 68 18.07 4.40 -5.39
C GLN A 68 17.76 4.49 -6.90
N HIS A 69 18.77 4.53 -7.78
CA HIS A 69 18.55 4.52 -9.23
C HIS A 69 17.93 3.21 -9.75
N HIS A 70 18.34 2.03 -9.26
CA HIS A 70 17.71 0.75 -9.65
C HIS A 70 16.23 0.68 -9.23
N ILE A 71 15.88 1.30 -8.09
CA ILE A 71 14.49 1.39 -7.62
C ILE A 71 13.70 2.35 -8.53
N LEU A 72 14.29 3.50 -8.88
CA LEU A 72 13.70 4.47 -9.82
C LEU A 72 13.51 3.86 -11.22
N ASP A 73 14.46 3.06 -11.70
CA ASP A 73 14.39 2.38 -13.00
C ASP A 73 13.34 1.26 -13.00
N SER A 74 13.25 0.48 -11.92
CA SER A 74 12.14 -0.48 -11.74
C SER A 74 10.76 0.21 -11.72
N LEU A 75 10.66 1.39 -11.09
CA LEU A 75 9.43 2.20 -11.10
C LEU A 75 9.13 2.84 -12.47
N ARG A 76 10.16 3.15 -13.27
CA ARG A 76 10.00 3.62 -14.66
C ARG A 76 9.46 2.51 -15.56
N ASP A 77 10.00 1.30 -15.46
CA ASP A 77 9.54 0.14 -16.22
C ASP A 77 8.09 -0.24 -15.90
N CYS A 78 7.66 -0.10 -14.64
CA CYS A 78 6.26 -0.30 -14.24
C CYS A 78 5.30 0.82 -14.69
N ALA A 79 5.79 1.99 -15.13
CA ALA A 79 4.95 3.18 -15.37
C ALA A 79 4.34 3.28 -16.78
N GLY A 80 4.85 2.50 -17.75
CA GLY A 80 4.30 2.40 -19.11
C GLY A 80 4.90 3.38 -20.15
N ASP A 81 4.79 2.97 -21.41
CA ASP A 81 5.33 3.55 -22.67
C ASP A 81 6.19 4.82 -22.54
N PRO A 82 7.53 4.71 -22.63
CA PRO A 82 8.44 5.84 -22.48
C PRO A 82 8.44 6.83 -23.68
N ASN A 83 7.74 6.55 -24.79
CA ASN A 83 8.00 7.24 -26.06
C ASN A 83 7.30 8.61 -26.25
N LEU A 84 6.21 8.93 -25.53
CA LEU A 84 5.29 9.99 -25.96
C LEU A 84 5.50 11.41 -25.36
N GLY A 85 6.56 11.64 -24.58
CA GLY A 85 6.81 12.96 -23.98
C GLY A 85 8.07 13.07 -23.11
N SER A 86 8.98 12.10 -23.22
CA SER A 86 10.16 11.92 -22.36
C SER A 86 11.38 12.73 -22.81
N LEU A 87 11.63 12.80 -24.12
CA LEU A 87 12.86 13.42 -24.67
C LEU A 87 13.04 14.88 -24.22
N PRO A 88 12.06 15.81 -24.39
CA PRO A 88 12.28 17.22 -24.02
C PRO A 88 12.40 17.44 -22.50
N TYR A 89 11.96 16.47 -21.69
CA TYR A 89 12.21 16.46 -20.25
C TYR A 89 13.63 15.98 -19.93
N GLU A 90 14.12 14.92 -20.58
CA GLU A 90 15.49 14.44 -20.34
C GLU A 90 16.55 15.40 -20.90
N ASP A 91 16.27 16.05 -22.05
CA ASP A 91 17.08 17.12 -22.63
C ASP A 91 17.13 18.39 -21.76
N MET A 92 16.16 18.56 -20.84
CA MET A 92 16.14 19.69 -19.92
C MET A 92 17.24 19.54 -18.86
N ALA A 93 18.19 20.48 -18.87
CA ALA A 93 19.31 20.51 -17.95
C ALA A 93 18.86 20.67 -16.48
N VAL A 94 19.36 19.78 -15.60
CA VAL A 94 19.06 19.80 -14.16
C VAL A 94 19.74 21.00 -13.48
N LYS A 95 18.92 21.91 -12.95
CA LYS A 95 19.38 23.11 -12.23
C LYS A 95 19.54 22.79 -10.74
N ARG A 96 20.78 22.75 -10.26
CA ARG A 96 21.10 22.57 -8.84
C ARG A 96 20.75 23.85 -8.06
N VAL A 97 19.78 23.80 -7.15
CA VAL A 97 19.29 24.94 -6.36
C VAL A 97 19.61 24.75 -4.88
N LYS A 98 20.15 25.80 -4.25
CA LYS A 98 20.54 25.77 -2.83
C LYS A 98 19.32 25.83 -1.91
N LEU A 99 19.29 25.00 -0.86
CA LEU A 99 18.22 25.05 0.14
C LEU A 99 18.09 26.44 0.79
N SER A 100 19.20 27.15 1.00
CA SER A 100 19.16 28.53 1.52
C SER A 100 18.52 29.53 0.56
N HIS A 101 18.48 29.25 -0.75
CA HIS A 101 17.77 30.08 -1.73
C HIS A 101 16.27 29.83 -1.70
N LEU A 102 15.82 28.57 -1.54
CA LEU A 102 14.41 28.24 -1.33
C LEU A 102 13.88 28.88 -0.04
N LYS A 103 14.67 28.77 1.04
CA LYS A 103 14.44 29.49 2.31
C LYS A 103 14.34 31.00 2.10
N GLU A 104 15.28 31.61 1.37
CA GLU A 104 15.25 33.06 1.07
C GLU A 104 14.01 33.45 0.27
N CYS A 105 13.57 32.63 -0.69
CA CYS A 105 12.35 32.90 -1.46
C CYS A 105 11.10 32.85 -0.59
N PHE A 106 10.98 31.89 0.33
CA PHE A 106 9.88 31.82 1.30
C PHE A 106 9.94 33.01 2.29
N GLU A 107 11.06 33.24 2.96
CA GLU A 107 11.21 34.28 3.99
C GLU A 107 11.11 35.72 3.44
N ARG A 108 11.37 35.92 2.14
CA ARG A 108 11.20 37.20 1.43
C ARG A 108 9.95 37.24 0.54
N GLN A 109 9.03 36.28 0.69
CA GLN A 109 7.78 36.16 -0.06
C GLN A 109 7.92 36.29 -1.60
N ARG A 110 9.04 35.83 -2.16
CA ARG A 110 9.35 35.88 -3.61
C ARG A 110 8.64 34.78 -4.38
N ALA A 111 7.32 34.78 -4.34
CA ALA A 111 6.45 33.77 -4.92
C ALA A 111 6.75 33.52 -6.42
N MET A 112 6.90 34.58 -7.23
CA MET A 112 7.24 34.44 -8.66
C MET A 112 8.58 33.72 -8.90
N ALA A 113 9.61 34.03 -8.11
CA ALA A 113 10.91 33.37 -8.23
C ALA A 113 10.88 31.89 -7.77
N ALA A 114 9.90 31.51 -6.94
CA ALA A 114 9.63 30.12 -6.60
C ALA A 114 8.84 29.41 -7.70
N CYS A 115 7.86 30.06 -8.32
CA CYS A 115 7.14 29.56 -9.50
C CYS A 115 8.06 29.36 -10.72
N GLU A 116 9.06 30.21 -10.94
CA GLU A 116 10.07 30.04 -12.00
C GLU A 116 10.93 28.78 -11.87
N LEU A 117 11.01 28.17 -10.68
CA LEU A 117 11.70 26.90 -10.48
C LEU A 117 10.86 25.72 -10.98
N LEU A 118 9.54 25.87 -11.05
CA LEU A 118 8.62 24.84 -11.56
C LEU A 118 8.75 24.61 -13.07
N TYR A 119 9.51 25.43 -13.79
CA TYR A 119 9.87 25.23 -15.20
C TYR A 119 11.19 24.49 -15.41
N ARG A 120 11.84 24.03 -14.34
CA ARG A 120 13.21 23.49 -14.42
C ARG A 120 13.35 22.29 -13.51
N ARG A 121 13.88 21.18 -14.03
CA ARG A 121 14.32 20.03 -13.22
C ARG A 121 15.25 20.53 -12.12
N THR A 122 14.76 20.55 -10.88
CA THR A 122 15.40 21.28 -9.78
C THR A 122 15.88 20.31 -8.71
N GLU A 123 17.18 20.01 -8.74
CA GLU A 123 17.84 19.24 -7.69
C GLU A 123 18.13 20.16 -6.49
N ILE A 124 17.64 19.80 -5.30
CA ILE A 124 17.86 20.57 -4.09
C ILE A 124 19.18 20.18 -3.42
N VAL A 125 20.13 21.12 -3.37
CA VAL A 125 21.43 20.95 -2.73
C VAL A 125 21.46 21.67 -1.38
N ILE A 126 21.77 20.95 -0.31
CA ILE A 126 21.95 21.55 1.02
C ILE A 126 23.30 22.26 1.06
N ASP A 127 23.28 23.59 1.17
CA ASP A 127 24.48 24.44 1.12
C ASP A 127 24.99 24.84 2.51
N SER A 128 26.19 25.42 2.59
CA SER A 128 26.88 25.77 3.85
C SER A 128 26.19 26.82 4.73
N LYS A 129 25.07 27.42 4.29
CA LYS A 129 24.17 28.21 5.15
C LYS A 129 23.13 27.37 5.89
N CYS A 130 22.86 26.15 5.40
CA CYS A 130 21.92 25.18 5.98
C CYS A 130 22.64 23.98 6.64
N LEU A 131 23.86 23.68 6.20
CA LEU A 131 24.77 22.79 6.92
C LEU A 131 25.41 23.53 8.09
N HIS A 132 25.34 22.96 9.30
CA HIS A 132 26.23 23.39 10.38
C HIS A 132 27.65 22.85 10.12
N PRO A 133 28.72 23.65 10.34
CA PRO A 133 30.09 23.14 10.23
C PRO A 133 30.30 22.06 11.30
N PRO A 134 31.04 20.95 11.03
CA PRO A 134 31.14 19.82 11.96
C PRO A 134 31.55 20.21 13.39
N THR A 135 32.48 21.16 13.53
CA THR A 135 32.98 21.68 14.80
C THR A 135 32.08 22.72 15.48
N SER A 136 30.85 22.93 14.99
CA SER A 136 29.90 23.87 15.58
C SER A 136 29.57 23.49 17.03
N PRO A 137 29.57 24.44 18.00
CA PRO A 137 29.09 24.16 19.35
C PRO A 137 27.57 23.86 19.40
N SER A 138 26.85 24.14 18.32
CA SER A 138 25.44 23.73 18.13
C SER A 138 25.29 22.30 17.62
N LEU A 139 26.37 21.66 17.14
CA LEU A 139 26.38 20.24 16.80
C LEU A 139 26.95 19.43 17.97
N ALA A 140 26.08 18.65 18.61
CA ALA A 140 26.54 17.45 19.30
C ALA A 140 26.80 16.36 18.24
N PHE A 141 28.06 16.10 17.89
CA PHE A 141 28.43 14.93 17.09
C PHE A 141 27.72 13.69 17.63
N ASP A 142 27.01 12.96 16.77
CA ASP A 142 26.45 11.67 17.11
C ASP A 142 27.23 10.58 16.38
N LEU A 143 28.03 9.84 17.15
CA LEU A 143 28.67 8.61 16.71
C LEU A 143 27.63 7.48 16.79
N SER A 144 26.49 7.70 16.12
CA SER A 144 25.29 6.87 16.21
C SER A 144 25.57 5.44 15.72
N ASN A 145 26.45 5.32 14.72
CA ASN A 145 27.01 4.06 14.24
C ASN A 145 28.51 4.04 14.49
N HIS A 146 28.93 3.61 15.69
CA HIS A 146 30.20 2.91 15.82
C HIS A 146 29.96 1.43 15.50
N PHE A 147 30.51 0.93 14.41
CA PHE A 147 30.71 -0.51 14.26
C PHE A 147 31.90 -0.90 15.16
N LEU A 148 31.54 -1.32 16.37
CA LEU A 148 32.49 -1.69 17.41
C LEU A 148 32.62 -3.22 17.42
N ASP A 149 33.30 -3.74 16.40
CA ASP A 149 33.41 -5.17 16.06
C ASP A 149 33.75 -6.08 17.24
N PHE A 150 34.50 -5.55 18.21
CA PHE A 150 34.83 -6.24 19.44
C PHE A 150 35.09 -5.25 20.60
N MET A 151 34.19 -5.23 21.60
CA MET A 151 34.40 -4.50 22.87
C MET A 151 34.62 -5.49 24.02
N LEU A 152 35.74 -5.35 24.74
CA LEU A 152 35.99 -6.03 26.01
C LEU A 152 36.29 -4.98 27.08
N VAL A 153 35.51 -5.00 28.16
CA VAL A 153 35.68 -4.09 29.32
C VAL A 153 36.18 -4.90 30.50
N LEU A 154 37.28 -4.48 31.10
CA LEU A 154 37.87 -5.09 32.29
C LEU A 154 37.51 -4.28 33.55
N SER A 155 37.46 -4.97 34.69
CA SER A 155 37.20 -4.36 36.00
C SER A 155 38.44 -3.62 36.50
N LYS A 156 38.27 -2.46 37.17
CA LYS A 156 39.41 -1.75 37.77
C LYS A 156 39.82 -2.41 39.09
N SER A 157 38.86 -2.95 39.84
CA SER A 157 39.12 -3.77 41.03
C SER A 157 38.51 -5.17 40.93
N ILE A 158 38.97 -6.07 41.80
CA ILE A 158 38.48 -7.46 41.88
C ILE A 158 36.97 -7.50 42.17
N GLY A 159 36.25 -8.40 41.52
CA GLY A 159 34.80 -8.59 41.71
C GLY A 159 33.98 -7.93 40.60
N PHE A 160 32.83 -7.37 40.97
CA PHE A 160 31.82 -6.87 40.02
C PHE A 160 31.98 -5.39 39.63
N ASP A 161 33.06 -4.70 39.99
CA ASP A 161 33.29 -3.26 39.75
C ASP A 161 33.13 -2.83 38.27
N ALA A 162 33.44 -3.69 37.31
CA ALA A 162 33.14 -3.47 35.88
C ALA A 162 31.63 -3.26 35.56
N ILE A 163 30.73 -3.94 36.29
CA ILE A 163 29.28 -3.88 36.06
C ILE A 163 28.53 -3.08 37.11
N LEU A 164 29.08 -2.94 38.32
CA LEU A 164 28.42 -2.22 39.41
C LEU A 164 28.27 -0.73 39.04
N PRO A 165 27.12 -0.12 39.32
CA PRO A 165 26.93 1.28 39.04
C PRO A 165 27.83 2.14 39.94
N LYS A 166 28.61 3.03 39.31
CA LYS A 166 29.45 4.01 40.03
C LYS A 166 28.66 5.04 40.83
N ALA A 167 27.35 5.13 40.59
CA ALA A 167 26.40 5.90 41.40
C ALA A 167 25.72 4.96 42.41
N ALA A 168 25.62 5.40 43.67
CA ALA A 168 25.03 4.61 44.76
C ALA A 168 23.54 4.24 44.58
N SER A 169 22.88 4.73 43.53
CA SER A 169 21.49 4.38 43.19
C SER A 169 21.20 4.51 41.67
N ASP A 170 21.81 3.65 40.85
CA ASP A 170 21.40 3.50 39.44
C ASP A 170 20.10 2.68 39.34
N LEU A 171 18.97 3.36 39.09
CA LEU A 171 17.65 2.74 38.91
C LEU A 171 17.49 2.00 37.57
N LEU A 172 18.44 2.15 36.62
CA LEU A 172 18.50 1.39 35.37
C LEU A 172 19.41 0.16 35.45
N PHE A 173 20.12 -0.05 36.57
CA PHE A 173 21.01 -1.20 36.71
C PHE A 173 20.22 -2.51 36.85
N VAL A 174 20.04 -3.19 35.72
CA VAL A 174 19.49 -4.54 35.65
C VAL A 174 20.60 -5.48 35.18
N PHE A 175 21.03 -6.35 36.10
CA PHE A 175 21.93 -7.47 35.83
C PHE A 175 21.15 -8.78 35.97
N ASN A 176 20.89 -9.41 34.82
CA ASN A 176 20.28 -10.73 34.74
C ASN A 176 21.38 -11.78 34.95
N LEU A 177 21.57 -12.17 36.21
CA LEU A 177 22.45 -13.26 36.61
C LEU A 177 21.96 -14.58 35.99
N ASP A 178 22.72 -15.12 35.05
CA ASP A 178 22.48 -16.43 34.45
C ASP A 178 23.75 -17.27 34.57
N LEU A 179 23.69 -18.23 35.49
CA LEU A 179 24.78 -19.16 35.79
C LEU A 179 24.61 -20.51 35.08
N HIS A 180 23.53 -20.73 34.31
CA HIS A 180 23.23 -22.04 33.71
C HIS A 180 24.03 -22.36 32.44
N GLN A 181 24.91 -21.46 31.97
CA GLN A 181 25.70 -21.63 30.75
C GLN A 181 27.23 -21.80 30.99
N PRO A 182 27.70 -22.69 31.91
CA PRO A 182 29.14 -22.84 32.20
C PRO A 182 29.95 -23.41 31.01
N HIS A 183 29.28 -23.99 30.02
CA HIS A 183 29.88 -24.51 28.80
C HIS A 183 30.15 -23.43 27.73
N ARG A 184 29.72 -22.18 27.96
CA ARG A 184 29.79 -21.10 26.97
C ARG A 184 31.20 -20.50 26.92
N THR A 185 31.85 -20.59 25.77
CA THR A 185 33.21 -20.05 25.56
C THR A 185 33.20 -18.54 25.31
N LEU A 186 34.17 -17.83 25.91
CA LEU A 186 34.50 -16.46 25.53
C LEU A 186 35.31 -16.49 24.20
N LYS A 187 34.79 -15.82 23.16
CA LYS A 187 35.40 -15.72 21.83
C LYS A 187 36.23 -14.44 21.67
N SER A 188 37.33 -14.31 22.40
CA SER A 188 38.23 -13.15 22.34
C SER A 188 39.21 -13.23 21.16
N LYS A 189 38.74 -13.04 19.92
CA LYS A 189 39.62 -13.03 18.72
C LYS A 189 40.68 -11.92 18.73
N HIS A 190 40.41 -10.80 19.42
CA HIS A 190 41.20 -9.55 19.31
C HIS A 190 41.56 -8.93 20.67
N ALA A 191 41.42 -9.66 21.78
CA ALA A 191 41.91 -9.23 23.09
C ALA A 191 43.00 -10.19 23.60
N ASP A 192 44.17 -9.62 23.84
CA ASP A 192 45.19 -10.21 24.71
C ASP A 192 45.01 -9.65 26.13
N LEU A 193 45.19 -10.51 27.13
CA LEU A 193 45.11 -10.18 28.55
C LEU A 193 46.41 -10.50 29.31
N GLY A 194 47.48 -10.90 28.60
CA GLY A 194 48.80 -11.21 29.17
C GLY A 194 48.89 -12.57 29.88
N PHE A 195 47.79 -13.33 29.97
CA PHE A 195 47.78 -14.68 30.55
C PHE A 195 46.77 -15.60 29.86
N SER A 196 46.99 -16.91 29.96
CA SER A 196 46.12 -17.92 29.35
C SER A 196 44.73 -17.98 30.01
N LEU A 197 43.68 -17.76 29.21
CA LEU A 197 42.27 -17.82 29.62
C LEU A 197 41.69 -19.24 29.70
N ALA A 198 42.47 -20.26 29.34
CA ALA A 198 42.01 -21.65 29.40
C ALA A 198 41.62 -22.07 30.83
N GLY A 199 40.47 -22.72 30.99
CA GLY A 199 39.98 -23.22 32.29
C GLY A 199 39.47 -22.15 33.27
N ARG A 200 39.40 -20.87 32.88
CA ARG A 200 39.36 -19.72 33.83
C ARG A 200 38.23 -18.71 33.62
N VAL A 201 37.40 -18.85 32.59
CA VAL A 201 36.36 -17.88 32.23
C VAL A 201 34.95 -18.45 32.43
N LEU A 202 34.12 -17.75 33.20
CA LEU A 202 32.74 -18.14 33.51
C LEU A 202 31.75 -17.08 33.02
N TYR A 203 30.76 -17.49 32.24
CA TYR A 203 29.60 -16.66 31.94
C TYR A 203 28.75 -16.43 33.20
N LEU A 204 28.39 -15.17 33.47
CA LEU A 204 27.54 -14.78 34.60
C LEU A 204 26.17 -14.23 34.17
N GLY A 205 25.87 -14.14 32.87
CA GLY A 205 24.61 -13.62 32.37
C GLY A 205 24.74 -12.31 31.59
N ARG A 206 23.76 -11.41 31.71
CA ARG A 206 23.72 -10.14 30.94
C ARG A 206 23.44 -8.92 31.79
N SER A 207 24.21 -7.86 31.57
CA SER A 207 23.87 -6.51 32.01
C SER A 207 23.12 -5.80 30.88
N ARG A 208 22.16 -4.93 31.22
CA ARG A 208 21.48 -4.02 30.26
C ARG A 208 20.90 -4.72 29.00
N GLY A 209 20.51 -5.99 29.13
CA GLY A 209 19.89 -6.82 28.09
C GLY A 209 20.84 -7.37 27.01
N LYS A 210 21.88 -6.62 26.60
CA LYS A 210 22.81 -7.01 25.53
C LYS A 210 24.21 -7.42 26.02
N ASP A 211 24.76 -6.75 27.03
CA ASP A 211 26.16 -6.92 27.43
C ASP A 211 26.40 -8.25 28.16
N THR A 212 27.21 -9.15 27.60
CA THR A 212 27.56 -10.42 28.26
C THR A 212 28.56 -10.21 29.37
N VAL A 213 28.22 -10.62 30.60
CA VAL A 213 29.09 -10.51 31.77
C VAL A 213 29.88 -11.80 31.95
N TRP A 214 31.18 -11.67 32.19
CA TRP A 214 32.12 -12.77 32.34
C TRP A 214 32.99 -12.57 33.58
N LEU A 215 33.14 -13.62 34.40
CA LEU A 215 34.19 -13.69 35.41
C LEU A 215 35.46 -14.27 34.78
N VAL A 216 36.61 -13.68 35.05
CA VAL A 216 37.92 -14.23 34.65
C VAL A 216 38.77 -14.43 35.90
N MET A 217 39.23 -15.65 36.13
CA MET A 217 40.11 -15.99 37.26
C MET A 217 41.58 -15.80 36.85
N VAL A 218 42.20 -14.72 37.33
CA VAL A 218 43.61 -14.39 37.06
C VAL A 218 44.53 -15.35 37.82
N PRO A 219 45.56 -15.96 37.18
CA PRO A 219 46.55 -16.77 37.87
C PRO A 219 47.36 -15.94 38.89
N LYS A 220 47.57 -16.46 40.11
CA LYS A 220 48.35 -15.77 41.15
C LYS A 220 49.77 -15.39 40.69
N ALA A 221 50.41 -16.21 39.86
CA ALA A 221 51.72 -15.94 39.30
C ALA A 221 51.77 -14.70 38.40
N PHE A 222 50.68 -14.41 37.66
CA PHE A 222 50.59 -13.21 36.81
C PHE A 222 50.52 -11.92 37.65
N LEU A 223 49.83 -11.97 38.80
CA LEU A 223 49.79 -10.85 39.74
C LEU A 223 51.15 -10.61 40.40
N ALA A 224 51.81 -11.68 40.87
CA ALA A 224 53.13 -11.59 41.50
C ALA A 224 54.23 -11.06 40.55
N ALA A 225 54.12 -11.34 39.25
CA ALA A 225 55.10 -10.90 38.25
C ALA A 225 55.08 -9.38 37.96
N GLN A 226 54.04 -8.64 38.37
CA GLN A 226 53.97 -7.20 38.14
C GLN A 226 54.81 -6.39 39.15
N ASP A 227 54.95 -6.87 40.40
CA ASP A 227 55.65 -6.14 41.46
C ASP A 227 57.18 -6.05 41.24
N GLU A 228 57.78 -6.98 40.48
CA GLU A 228 59.22 -6.99 40.18
C GLU A 228 59.60 -6.19 38.92
N GLY A 229 58.63 -5.59 38.22
CA GLY A 229 58.86 -4.69 37.07
C GLY A 229 59.37 -5.36 35.78
N VAL A 230 59.65 -6.67 35.76
CA VAL A 230 60.16 -7.41 34.60
C VAL A 230 59.02 -7.76 33.61
N ALA A 231 58.41 -6.75 33.01
CA ALA A 231 57.24 -6.86 32.14
C ALA A 231 57.45 -7.66 30.82
N ASN A 232 58.68 -8.07 30.51
CA ASN A 232 59.06 -8.64 29.21
C ASN A 232 59.24 -10.18 29.19
N GLY A 233 58.86 -10.88 30.27
CA GLY A 233 59.18 -12.32 30.43
C GLY A 233 58.07 -13.33 30.12
N PHE A 234 56.79 -12.98 30.26
CA PHE A 234 55.69 -13.97 30.34
C PHE A 234 55.13 -14.46 28.99
N THR A 235 56.01 -14.83 28.06
CA THR A 235 55.62 -15.70 26.94
C THR A 235 55.44 -17.15 27.44
N GLU A 236 54.35 -17.44 28.16
CA GLU A 236 53.76 -18.78 28.12
C GLU A 236 53.46 -19.08 26.64
N SER A 237 54.27 -19.94 26.03
CA SER A 237 54.17 -20.24 24.60
C SER A 237 52.83 -20.91 24.32
N GLN A 238 51.86 -20.13 23.82
CA GLN A 238 50.47 -20.55 23.72
C GLN A 238 50.37 -21.94 23.07
N PRO A 239 49.92 -22.97 23.81
CA PRO A 239 49.89 -24.33 23.28
C PRO A 239 48.94 -24.34 22.08
N LYS A 240 49.44 -24.79 20.91
CA LYS A 240 48.76 -24.67 19.60
C LYS A 240 47.45 -25.49 19.45
N ARG A 241 46.82 -25.91 20.55
CA ARG A 241 45.48 -26.51 20.59
C ARG A 241 44.50 -25.51 21.19
N ARG A 242 43.28 -25.46 20.64
CA ARG A 242 42.17 -24.61 21.12
C ARG A 242 41.67 -25.10 22.49
N ASN A 243 42.42 -24.82 23.55
CA ASN A 243 42.00 -25.11 24.92
C ASN A 243 40.78 -24.23 25.26
N SER A 244 39.74 -24.83 25.84
CA SER A 244 38.50 -24.11 26.13
C SER A 244 38.70 -23.04 27.20
N THR A 245 38.16 -21.84 26.98
CA THR A 245 38.17 -20.75 27.96
C THR A 245 37.22 -21.01 29.14
N ASN A 246 36.26 -21.93 28.98
CA ASN A 246 35.29 -22.32 30.02
C ASN A 246 35.97 -22.62 31.36
N MET A 247 35.39 -22.13 32.44
CA MET A 247 35.84 -22.38 33.79
C MET A 247 35.75 -23.87 34.15
N GLU A 248 36.79 -24.40 34.79
CA GLU A 248 36.79 -25.75 35.35
C GLU A 248 35.59 -25.96 36.28
N GLY A 249 34.90 -27.10 36.14
CA GLY A 249 33.63 -27.36 36.84
C GLY A 249 33.70 -27.16 38.35
N ARG A 250 34.80 -27.57 39.00
CA ARG A 250 35.03 -27.34 40.43
C ARG A 250 34.99 -25.85 40.79
N HIS A 251 35.76 -25.02 40.10
CA HIS A 251 35.81 -23.58 40.33
C HIS A 251 34.46 -22.90 40.04
N TYR A 252 33.78 -23.33 38.98
CA TYR A 252 32.42 -22.90 38.67
C TYR A 252 31.43 -23.17 39.83
N PHE A 253 31.35 -24.41 40.33
CA PHE A 253 30.41 -24.75 41.40
C PHE A 253 30.69 -24.02 42.72
N MET A 254 31.98 -23.75 43.05
CA MET A 254 32.34 -22.90 44.19
C MET A 254 31.76 -21.49 44.06
N LEU A 255 31.84 -20.89 42.87
CA LEU A 255 31.38 -19.53 42.61
C LEU A 255 29.85 -19.41 42.62
N VAL A 256 29.13 -20.40 42.07
CA VAL A 256 27.65 -20.42 42.12
C VAL A 256 27.16 -20.43 43.58
N MET A 257 27.72 -21.29 44.44
CA MET A 257 27.33 -21.35 45.84
C MET A 257 27.74 -20.10 46.63
N PHE A 258 28.92 -19.54 46.35
CA PHE A 258 29.33 -18.27 46.94
C PHE A 258 28.37 -17.12 46.59
N ILE A 259 27.94 -17.01 45.33
CA ILE A 259 26.96 -16.00 44.90
C ILE A 259 25.61 -16.24 45.60
N ALA A 260 25.10 -17.48 45.64
CA ALA A 260 23.84 -17.80 46.31
C ALA A 260 23.86 -17.46 47.82
N TYR A 261 24.97 -17.77 48.52
CA TYR A 261 25.17 -17.40 49.92
C TYR A 261 25.25 -15.88 50.14
N VAL A 262 25.98 -15.15 49.28
CA VAL A 262 26.06 -13.69 49.35
C VAL A 262 24.69 -13.05 49.13
N CYS A 263 23.91 -13.55 48.16
CA CYS A 263 22.54 -13.07 47.94
C CYS A 263 21.64 -13.33 49.14
N GLN A 264 21.63 -14.52 49.73
CA GLN A 264 20.85 -14.81 50.94
C GLN A 264 21.25 -13.87 52.10
N LYS A 265 22.55 -13.69 52.33
CA LYS A 265 23.08 -12.96 53.49
C LYS A 265 22.93 -11.44 53.39
N HIS A 266 22.95 -10.88 52.17
CA HIS A 266 22.98 -9.43 51.95
C HIS A 266 21.74 -8.89 51.23
N LEU A 267 20.82 -9.73 50.77
CA LEU A 267 19.52 -9.34 50.19
C LEU A 267 18.36 -10.03 50.95
N PRO A 268 18.10 -9.71 52.24
CA PRO A 268 16.99 -10.30 52.98
C PRO A 268 15.62 -9.90 52.42
N GLY A 269 14.60 -10.73 52.68
CA GLY A 269 13.22 -10.50 52.20
C GLY A 269 13.00 -10.79 50.71
N ARG A 270 13.91 -11.54 50.08
CA ARG A 270 13.96 -11.77 48.62
C ARG A 270 13.94 -13.25 48.21
N ASN A 271 13.31 -14.13 49.01
CA ASN A 271 13.10 -15.57 48.71
C ASN A 271 14.31 -16.29 48.07
N ILE A 272 15.50 -16.03 48.61
CA ILE A 272 16.77 -16.64 48.21
C ILE A 272 17.37 -17.28 49.47
N THR A 273 17.36 -18.61 49.54
CA THR A 273 17.71 -19.37 50.74
C THR A 273 18.78 -20.42 50.42
N CYS A 274 20.04 -20.06 50.65
CA CYS A 274 21.16 -21.00 50.55
C CYS A 274 21.20 -21.87 51.82
N HIS A 275 20.89 -23.17 51.71
CA HIS A 275 20.79 -24.05 52.88
C HIS A 275 22.15 -24.63 53.34
N THR A 276 23.15 -24.68 52.45
CA THR A 276 24.51 -25.16 52.75
C THR A 276 25.53 -24.21 52.14
N GLN A 277 26.37 -23.58 52.96
CA GLN A 277 27.28 -22.51 52.50
C GLN A 277 28.36 -23.00 51.52
N TYR A 278 28.90 -24.21 51.73
CA TYR A 278 29.84 -24.88 50.83
C TYR A 278 29.52 -26.38 50.81
N PRO A 279 28.59 -26.85 49.94
CA PRO A 279 28.34 -28.28 49.77
C PRO A 279 29.58 -28.97 49.16
N ASP A 280 29.68 -30.28 49.32
CA ASP A 280 30.66 -31.04 48.55
C ASP A 280 30.30 -30.96 47.05
N ILE A 281 31.32 -30.64 46.25
CA ILE A 281 31.27 -30.45 44.80
C ILE A 281 32.23 -31.40 44.07
N SER A 282 32.91 -32.30 44.79
CA SER A 282 33.72 -33.36 44.21
C SER A 282 32.87 -34.44 43.53
N ILE A 283 31.62 -34.63 44.00
CA ILE A 283 30.65 -35.60 43.48
C ILE A 283 29.28 -34.91 43.31
N ASN A 284 28.64 -35.11 42.15
CA ASN A 284 27.24 -34.71 41.85
C ASN A 284 26.85 -33.23 42.08
N ALA A 285 27.81 -32.31 42.04
CA ALA A 285 27.68 -30.91 42.44
C ALA A 285 26.37 -30.19 42.03
N TRP A 286 25.91 -30.32 40.77
CA TRP A 286 24.67 -29.66 40.30
C TRP A 286 23.42 -30.00 41.13
N ARG A 287 23.32 -31.25 41.64
CA ARG A 287 22.24 -31.68 42.53
C ARG A 287 22.35 -30.99 43.89
N ASN A 288 23.58 -30.81 44.38
CA ASN A 288 23.88 -30.24 45.69
C ASN A 288 23.70 -28.70 45.71
N ILE A 289 23.77 -28.04 44.54
CA ILE A 289 23.48 -26.60 44.39
C ILE A 289 21.98 -26.29 44.35
N ARG A 290 21.13 -27.14 43.76
CA ARG A 290 19.76 -26.78 43.36
C ARG A 290 18.75 -26.50 44.49
N ALA A 291 19.10 -26.69 45.76
CA ALA A 291 18.26 -26.30 46.89
C ALA A 291 18.41 -24.77 47.21
N ALA A 292 17.69 -23.86 46.48
CA ALA A 292 18.10 -22.42 46.33
C ALA A 292 17.05 -21.21 46.32
N THR A 293 16.41 -20.78 45.20
CA THR A 293 16.04 -19.32 44.98
C THR A 293 14.85 -18.89 44.06
N ASN A 294 14.18 -17.73 44.30
CA ASN A 294 13.22 -17.02 43.38
C ASN A 294 12.96 -15.48 43.68
N LEU A 295 12.45 -14.67 42.71
CA LEU A 295 12.27 -13.16 42.76
C LEU A 295 11.16 -12.61 41.77
N LEU A 296 10.74 -11.31 41.70
CA LEU A 296 10.28 -10.27 42.68
C LEU A 296 9.71 -8.98 41.94
N ALA A 297 9.37 -7.88 42.64
CA ALA A 297 8.71 -6.64 42.11
C ALA A 297 9.15 -5.26 42.72
N ILE A 298 8.24 -4.24 42.81
CA ILE A 298 8.45 -2.76 42.90
C ILE A 298 7.94 -2.11 44.25
N LYS A 299 8.10 -0.78 44.50
CA LYS A 299 8.04 -0.17 45.85
C LYS A 299 7.47 1.27 46.06
N VAL A 300 6.66 1.45 47.12
CA VAL A 300 6.36 2.71 47.85
C VAL A 300 7.27 2.79 49.11
N ASP A 301 7.70 3.99 49.54
CA ASP A 301 8.65 4.14 50.65
C ASP A 301 8.00 4.02 52.05
N ARG A 302 6.95 4.79 52.35
CA ARG A 302 6.04 4.58 53.50
C ARG A 302 4.67 5.23 53.27
N TRP A 303 3.72 4.97 54.16
CA TRP A 303 2.43 5.67 54.22
C TRP A 303 2.37 6.55 55.48
N GLN A 304 1.65 7.66 55.41
CA GLN A 304 1.26 8.49 56.55
C GLN A 304 -0.25 8.47 56.69
N ASP A 305 -0.72 8.29 57.91
CA ASP A 305 -2.14 8.21 58.22
C ASP A 305 -2.70 9.62 58.46
N ILE A 306 -3.95 9.85 58.04
CA ILE A 306 -4.64 11.15 58.20
C ILE A 306 -5.53 11.06 59.45
N PRO A 307 -5.46 12.02 60.39
CA PRO A 307 -6.35 12.08 61.56
C PRO A 307 -7.84 12.07 61.20
N ALA A 308 -8.68 11.51 62.06
CA ALA A 308 -10.12 11.46 61.84
C ALA A 308 -10.75 12.87 61.71
N ASP A 309 -10.29 13.81 62.53
CA ASP A 309 -10.72 15.22 62.50
C ASP A 309 -10.45 15.89 61.13
N ASP A 310 -9.28 15.64 60.54
CA ASP A 310 -8.89 16.16 59.22
C ASP A 310 -9.69 15.52 58.07
N LEU A 311 -10.18 14.29 58.27
CA LEU A 311 -11.03 13.59 57.30
C LEU A 311 -12.48 14.07 57.33
N ASN A 312 -12.97 14.55 58.48
CA ASN A 312 -14.37 14.94 58.68
C ASN A 312 -14.55 16.23 59.52
N PRO A 313 -13.97 17.37 59.11
CA PRO A 313 -14.04 18.62 59.88
C PRO A 313 -15.45 19.24 59.98
N THR A 314 -16.46 18.59 59.41
CA THR A 314 -17.87 19.01 59.44
C THR A 314 -18.77 18.05 60.24
N GLY A 315 -18.25 16.93 60.74
CA GLY A 315 -19.04 15.91 61.46
C GLY A 315 -20.13 15.26 60.60
N ALA A 316 -20.00 15.26 59.27
CA ALA A 316 -20.98 14.69 58.35
C ALA A 316 -20.89 13.16 58.33
N PRO A 317 -21.98 12.40 58.10
CA PRO A 317 -21.91 10.95 58.01
C PRO A 317 -21.00 10.51 56.85
N LEU A 318 -20.08 9.60 57.18
CA LEU A 318 -19.22 8.91 56.22
C LEU A 318 -19.66 7.46 56.07
N PHE A 319 -19.24 6.83 54.98
CA PHE A 319 -19.78 5.57 54.49
C PHE A 319 -18.71 4.58 54.06
N ASP A 320 -19.01 3.29 54.16
CA ASP A 320 -18.18 2.17 53.72
C ASP A 320 -18.15 1.97 52.19
N SER A 321 -19.24 2.34 51.49
CA SER A 321 -19.41 2.16 50.05
C SER A 321 -19.74 3.45 49.29
N ALA A 322 -19.40 3.47 48.00
CA ALA A 322 -19.78 4.52 47.05
C ALA A 322 -21.27 4.46 46.68
N ASP A 323 -21.84 3.24 46.68
CA ASP A 323 -23.22 2.95 46.33
C ASP A 323 -24.17 3.55 47.37
N GLN A 324 -25.11 4.39 46.93
CA GLN A 324 -26.05 5.06 47.83
C GLN A 324 -27.09 4.12 48.45
N ILE A 325 -27.30 2.94 47.87
CA ILE A 325 -28.32 1.96 48.28
C ILE A 325 -27.77 0.98 49.31
N ARG A 326 -26.51 0.53 49.15
CA ARG A 326 -25.90 -0.56 49.96
C ARG A 326 -24.89 -0.10 51.02
N ARG A 327 -24.75 1.21 51.23
CA ARG A 327 -23.77 1.79 52.17
C ARG A 327 -24.28 1.90 53.61
N ASN A 328 -23.40 1.63 54.57
CA ASN A 328 -23.62 1.85 56.00
C ASN A 328 -22.89 3.11 56.47
N VAL A 329 -23.44 3.81 57.47
CA VAL A 329 -22.72 4.91 58.14
C VAL A 329 -21.62 4.31 59.00
N ILE A 330 -20.40 4.82 58.86
CA ILE A 330 -19.22 4.39 59.64
C ILE A 330 -18.80 5.46 60.66
N ASP A 331 -18.38 4.98 61.83
CA ASP A 331 -17.61 5.77 62.80
C ASP A 331 -16.11 5.61 62.50
N LEU A 332 -15.37 6.72 62.39
CA LEU A 332 -13.94 6.68 62.03
C LEU A 332 -13.03 6.12 63.12
N ASP A 333 -13.45 6.19 64.39
CA ASP A 333 -12.63 5.76 65.54
C ASP A 333 -12.69 4.24 65.73
N THR A 334 -13.83 3.61 65.41
CA THR A 334 -13.99 2.14 65.46
C THR A 334 -13.81 1.44 64.12
N PHE A 335 -14.05 2.10 62.97
CA PHE A 335 -13.96 1.45 61.66
C PHE A 335 -12.50 1.33 61.18
N ALA A 336 -12.01 0.08 61.10
CA ALA A 336 -10.62 -0.26 60.76
C ALA A 336 -10.08 0.51 59.54
N MET A 337 -8.86 1.05 59.65
CA MET A 337 -8.20 1.77 58.54
C MET A 337 -7.67 0.83 57.45
N LEU A 338 -7.31 -0.39 57.83
CA LEU A 338 -6.67 -1.37 56.98
C LEU A 338 -7.40 -2.72 57.00
N ASP A 339 -7.38 -3.42 55.87
CA ASP A 339 -7.77 -4.83 55.82
C ASP A 339 -6.67 -5.73 56.42
N ASP A 340 -6.94 -7.03 56.54
CA ASP A 340 -5.97 -8.02 57.05
C ASP A 340 -4.67 -8.07 56.21
N ASN A 341 -4.76 -7.67 54.93
CA ASN A 341 -3.64 -7.57 53.99
C ASN A 341 -2.85 -6.25 54.09
N ARG A 342 -3.28 -5.32 54.96
CA ARG A 342 -2.73 -3.97 55.18
C ARG A 342 -2.94 -2.95 54.05
N HIS A 343 -3.93 -3.17 53.18
CA HIS A 343 -4.45 -2.19 52.22
C HIS A 343 -5.39 -1.19 52.90
N GLU A 344 -5.46 0.04 52.38
CA GLU A 344 -6.43 1.05 52.85
C GLU A 344 -7.87 0.62 52.54
N ILE A 345 -8.70 0.43 53.58
CA ILE A 345 -10.14 0.25 53.41
C ILE A 345 -10.72 1.58 52.92
N PRO A 346 -11.40 1.60 51.76
CA PRO A 346 -11.96 2.83 51.20
C PRO A 346 -13.13 3.33 52.04
N ILE A 347 -13.28 4.65 52.11
CA ILE A 347 -14.40 5.32 52.78
C ILE A 347 -14.93 6.45 51.92
N TYR A 348 -16.20 6.82 52.08
CA TYR A 348 -16.94 7.66 51.15
C TYR A 348 -17.77 8.73 51.88
N THR A 349 -17.99 9.86 51.22
CA THR A 349 -18.94 10.89 51.68
C THR A 349 -20.37 10.55 51.28
N GLU A 350 -21.35 11.24 51.86
CA GLU A 350 -22.76 11.20 51.45
C GLU A 350 -22.98 11.35 49.93
N ARG A 351 -22.10 12.07 49.22
CA ARG A 351 -22.14 12.24 47.75
C ARG A 351 -21.37 11.18 46.96
N GLY A 352 -20.99 10.05 47.57
CA GLY A 352 -20.28 8.94 46.92
C GLY A 352 -18.81 9.21 46.59
N LYS A 353 -18.27 10.40 46.93
CA LYS A 353 -16.85 10.72 46.72
C LYS A 353 -15.99 9.99 47.77
N ARG A 354 -15.06 9.14 47.31
CA ARG A 354 -14.05 8.48 48.15
C ARG A 354 -13.15 9.52 48.85
N LEU A 355 -12.96 9.35 50.16
CA LEU A 355 -11.87 9.97 50.91
C LEU A 355 -10.71 8.98 51.03
N LYS A 356 -9.48 9.50 51.05
CA LYS A 356 -8.29 8.71 51.37
C LYS A 356 -8.05 8.84 52.87
N ARG A 357 -7.72 7.75 53.56
CA ARG A 357 -7.32 7.74 54.98
C ARG A 357 -5.80 7.83 55.12
N ARG A 358 -5.05 7.63 54.03
CA ARG A 358 -3.58 7.63 54.01
C ARG A 358 -3.01 8.46 52.85
N VAL A 359 -1.88 9.10 53.11
CA VAL A 359 -1.03 9.76 52.09
C VAL A 359 0.21 8.89 51.84
N PRO A 360 0.52 8.51 50.58
CA PRO A 360 1.77 7.82 50.28
C PRO A 360 2.94 8.81 50.38
N LEU A 361 3.84 8.59 51.34
CA LEU A 361 5.08 9.33 51.46
C LEU A 361 6.17 8.66 50.61
N CYS A 362 6.13 8.96 49.32
CA CYS A 362 7.21 8.65 48.39
C CYS A 362 8.37 9.64 48.57
N CYS A 363 9.62 9.20 48.35
CA CYS A 363 10.77 10.11 48.33
C CYS A 363 10.63 11.16 47.21
N PRO A 364 10.64 12.49 47.48
CA PRO A 364 10.36 13.53 46.47
C PRO A 364 11.30 13.57 45.26
N SER A 365 12.47 12.93 45.35
CA SER A 365 13.46 12.84 44.26
C SER A 365 13.28 11.62 43.35
N ARG A 366 12.35 10.70 43.65
CA ARG A 366 12.00 9.60 42.73
C ARG A 366 10.85 10.01 41.81
N SER A 367 11.17 10.19 40.53
CA SER A 367 10.16 10.19 39.47
C SER A 367 9.29 8.93 39.57
N PRO A 368 7.96 9.03 39.52
CA PRO A 368 7.10 7.86 39.39
C PRO A 368 7.50 7.05 38.16
N CYS A 369 7.58 5.73 38.28
CA CYS A 369 7.47 4.89 37.10
C CYS A 369 6.03 4.96 36.58
N GLY A 370 5.85 4.91 35.25
CA GLY A 370 4.52 4.67 34.70
C GLY A 370 4.05 3.30 35.18
N LEU A 371 2.99 3.27 36.01
CA LEU A 371 2.36 2.02 36.40
C LEU A 371 1.80 1.33 35.15
N LEU A 372 2.12 0.05 35.00
CA LEU A 372 1.67 -0.76 33.87
C LEU A 372 0.23 -1.20 34.10
N VAL A 373 -0.71 -0.30 33.78
CA VAL A 373 -2.14 -0.63 33.71
C VAL A 373 -2.34 -1.57 32.53
N ASN A 374 -2.45 -2.87 32.83
CA ASN A 374 -2.70 -3.89 31.82
C ASN A 374 -4.18 -3.89 31.41
N LEU A 375 -4.54 -3.10 30.40
CA LEU A 375 -5.93 -3.01 29.93
C LEU A 375 -6.43 -4.29 29.23
N HIS A 376 -5.55 -5.20 28.77
CA HIS A 376 -5.97 -6.56 28.36
C HIS A 376 -6.56 -7.38 29.52
N GLY A 377 -6.39 -6.95 30.77
CA GLY A 377 -7.01 -7.55 31.95
C GLY A 377 -8.14 -6.70 32.55
N ARG A 378 -8.64 -5.67 31.85
CA ARG A 378 -9.61 -4.68 32.38
C ARG A 378 -10.77 -4.40 31.41
N HIS A 379 -11.44 -5.46 30.95
CA HIS A 379 -12.71 -5.35 30.22
C HIS A 379 -13.80 -4.67 31.08
N ASP A 380 -13.68 -4.73 32.41
CA ASP A 380 -14.54 -4.05 33.40
C ASP A 380 -14.60 -2.51 33.26
N PHE A 381 -13.71 -1.89 32.49
CA PHE A 381 -13.77 -0.46 32.17
C PHE A 381 -14.74 -0.11 31.03
N PHE A 382 -15.16 -1.13 30.26
CA PHE A 382 -16.01 -1.00 29.07
C PHE A 382 -17.30 -1.84 29.14
N ILE A 383 -17.37 -2.82 30.04
CA ILE A 383 -18.61 -3.53 30.37
C ILE A 383 -19.51 -2.61 31.20
N ASP A 384 -20.76 -2.45 30.78
CA ASP A 384 -21.79 -1.79 31.57
C ASP A 384 -22.33 -2.78 32.63
N PRO A 385 -22.17 -2.51 33.94
CA PRO A 385 -22.67 -3.41 34.96
C PRO A 385 -24.20 -3.48 34.98
N THR A 386 -24.91 -2.44 34.51
CA THR A 386 -26.38 -2.45 34.46
C THR A 386 -26.91 -3.31 33.31
N ALA A 387 -26.13 -3.52 32.25
CA ALA A 387 -26.50 -4.42 31.16
C ALA A 387 -26.58 -5.90 31.60
N MET A 388 -25.88 -6.29 32.67
CA MET A 388 -25.96 -7.66 33.20
C MET A 388 -27.21 -7.91 34.06
N ASP A 389 -27.84 -6.86 34.60
CA ASP A 389 -29.12 -6.96 35.31
C ASP A 389 -30.34 -7.01 34.35
N TYR A 390 -30.14 -6.73 33.05
CA TYR A 390 -31.19 -6.89 32.00
C TYR A 390 -31.05 -8.20 31.20
N ALA A 391 -29.90 -8.88 31.27
CA ALA A 391 -29.61 -10.09 30.51
C ALA A 391 -29.96 -11.40 31.26
N SER A 392 -30.66 -11.32 32.39
CA SER A 392 -31.10 -12.50 33.15
C SER A 392 -32.35 -13.19 32.60
N ASP A 393 -33.11 -12.49 31.75
CA ASP A 393 -34.49 -12.84 31.41
C ASP A 393 -34.65 -13.31 29.94
N SER A 394 -33.57 -13.30 29.14
CA SER A 394 -33.50 -13.94 27.82
C SER A 394 -32.41 -15.03 27.81
N GLU A 395 -32.81 -16.29 27.63
CA GLU A 395 -31.91 -17.46 27.81
C GLU A 395 -30.78 -17.56 26.75
N ASP A 396 -30.87 -16.80 25.64
CA ASP A 396 -29.90 -16.80 24.53
C ASP A 396 -28.91 -15.61 24.51
N ASP A 397 -29.14 -14.53 25.29
CA ASP A 397 -28.32 -13.29 25.20
C ASP A 397 -26.99 -13.41 25.97
N HIS A 398 -25.98 -14.00 25.33
CA HIS A 398 -24.60 -13.93 25.82
C HIS A 398 -24.11 -12.47 25.90
N ALA A 399 -23.68 -12.05 27.10
CA ALA A 399 -23.22 -10.68 27.36
C ALA A 399 -22.15 -10.22 26.34
N PRO A 400 -22.30 -9.03 25.72
CA PRO A 400 -21.58 -8.65 24.51
C PRO A 400 -20.06 -8.60 24.73
N GLN A 401 -19.32 -9.39 23.94
CA GLN A 401 -17.87 -9.52 24.10
C GLN A 401 -17.14 -8.24 23.69
N VAL A 402 -16.52 -7.56 24.67
CA VAL A 402 -15.77 -6.32 24.41
C VAL A 402 -14.33 -6.61 24.00
N PHE A 403 -14.03 -6.32 22.74
CA PHE A 403 -12.69 -6.31 22.14
C PHE A 403 -12.04 -4.93 22.31
N VAL A 404 -10.77 -4.90 22.73
CA VAL A 404 -10.02 -3.65 22.97
C VAL A 404 -8.67 -3.69 22.25
N ASN A 405 -8.60 -3.10 21.06
CA ASN A 405 -7.37 -2.95 20.29
C ASN A 405 -6.61 -1.70 20.76
N ALA A 406 -5.31 -1.83 21.04
CA ALA A 406 -4.50 -0.76 21.63
C ALA A 406 -3.08 -0.70 21.03
N PHE A 407 -2.75 0.42 20.38
CA PHE A 407 -1.41 0.70 19.87
C PHE A 407 -0.58 1.46 20.94
N ARG A 408 0.62 1.97 20.64
CA ARG A 408 1.57 2.53 21.66
C ARG A 408 1.90 4.00 21.45
N GLN A 409 1.23 4.92 22.14
CA GLN A 409 1.51 6.37 22.04
C GLN A 409 1.32 7.13 23.37
N CYS A 410 2.07 8.23 23.51
CA CYS A 410 1.85 9.31 24.48
C CYS A 410 1.74 8.88 25.95
N GLY A 411 2.82 8.29 26.49
CA GLY A 411 2.99 8.05 27.93
C GLY A 411 2.64 6.64 28.42
N PHE A 412 1.99 5.82 27.59
CA PHE A 412 1.64 4.43 27.92
C PHE A 412 2.55 3.43 27.19
N LYS A 413 2.86 2.29 27.82
CA LYS A 413 3.65 1.21 27.21
C LYS A 413 2.83 0.32 26.26
N SER A 414 1.51 0.44 26.29
CA SER A 414 0.53 -0.50 25.69
C SER A 414 -0.83 0.14 25.38
N ALA A 415 -0.89 1.47 25.20
CA ALA A 415 -2.11 2.20 24.82
C ALA A 415 -1.78 3.48 24.04
N GLY A 416 -2.78 4.02 23.34
CA GLY A 416 -2.69 5.23 22.49
C GLY A 416 -3.00 4.89 21.03
N HIS A 417 -4.07 5.48 20.47
CA HIS A 417 -5.04 4.75 19.64
C HIS A 417 -5.54 3.51 20.40
N ILE A 418 -6.61 3.70 21.17
CA ILE A 418 -7.49 2.59 21.58
C ILE A 418 -8.68 2.61 20.63
N GLN A 419 -9.09 1.44 20.13
CA GLN A 419 -10.38 1.20 19.50
C GLN A 419 -11.07 0.07 20.28
N ALA A 420 -12.34 0.26 20.63
CA ALA A 420 -13.15 -0.77 21.27
C ALA A 420 -14.59 -0.73 20.75
N ASN A 421 -15.22 -1.90 20.61
CA ASN A 421 -16.63 -2.09 20.23
C ASN A 421 -17.61 -1.83 21.41
N ALA A 422 -17.24 -0.88 22.27
CA ALA A 422 -17.99 -0.44 23.42
C ALA A 422 -17.54 0.98 23.80
N ILE A 423 -18.42 1.76 24.41
CA ILE A 423 -18.05 3.07 24.99
C ILE A 423 -17.52 2.88 26.43
N PRO A 424 -16.61 3.75 26.92
CA PRO A 424 -16.13 3.69 28.30
C PRO A 424 -17.26 3.87 29.31
N LEU A 425 -17.20 3.18 30.46
CA LEU A 425 -18.24 3.28 31.50
C LEU A 425 -18.61 4.73 31.90
N PRO A 426 -17.69 5.71 32.03
CA PRO A 426 -18.05 7.11 32.30
C PRO A 426 -18.85 7.81 31.17
N MET A 427 -18.77 7.32 29.93
CA MET A 427 -19.58 7.79 28.80
C MET A 427 -20.97 7.15 28.79
N VAL A 428 -21.12 5.92 29.28
CA VAL A 428 -22.44 5.25 29.42
C VAL A 428 -23.39 6.11 30.25
N THR A 429 -22.96 6.58 31.43
CA THR A 429 -23.75 7.47 32.29
C THR A 429 -24.10 8.80 31.60
N LEU A 430 -23.24 9.31 30.72
CA LEU A 430 -23.52 10.52 29.93
C LEU A 430 -24.55 10.25 28.83
N VAL A 431 -24.45 9.12 28.11
CA VAL A 431 -25.42 8.70 27.09
C VAL A 431 -26.79 8.43 27.72
N ALA A 432 -26.85 7.72 28.84
CA ALA A 432 -28.08 7.54 29.61
C ALA A 432 -28.69 8.88 30.08
N LYS A 433 -27.85 9.84 30.48
CA LYS A 433 -28.30 11.20 30.81
C LYS A 433 -28.82 11.97 29.59
N ILE A 434 -28.21 11.84 28.42
CA ILE A 434 -28.74 12.48 27.20
C ILE A 434 -30.06 11.82 26.79
N ASN A 435 -30.12 10.49 26.77
CA ASN A 435 -31.33 9.73 26.42
C ASN A 435 -32.51 10.08 27.34
N SER A 436 -32.31 10.20 28.65
CA SER A 436 -33.38 10.61 29.58
C SER A 436 -33.83 12.05 29.37
N ASN A 437 -32.92 13.00 29.07
CA ASN A 437 -33.32 14.38 28.75
C ASN A 437 -34.03 14.51 27.39
N VAL A 438 -33.68 13.69 26.39
CA VAL A 438 -34.32 13.71 25.06
C VAL A 438 -35.65 12.95 25.06
N ALA A 439 -35.73 11.79 25.73
CA ALA A 439 -36.98 11.03 25.88
C ALA A 439 -38.05 11.84 26.63
N ALA A 440 -37.66 12.64 27.63
CA ALA A 440 -38.54 13.58 28.33
C ALA A 440 -39.12 14.71 27.45
N THR A 441 -38.72 14.80 26.18
CA THR A 441 -39.28 15.74 25.18
C THR A 441 -39.99 15.04 24.01
N ALA A 442 -40.10 13.70 24.03
CA ALA A 442 -40.52 12.91 22.87
C ALA A 442 -41.97 12.43 22.89
N PHE A 443 -42.66 12.43 24.05
CA PHE A 443 -44.03 11.95 24.20
C PHE A 443 -44.83 12.78 25.22
N ASP A 444 -45.49 13.82 24.72
CA ASP A 444 -46.72 14.43 25.29
C ASP A 444 -47.55 15.01 24.12
N ASP A 445 -47.80 14.16 23.12
CA ASP A 445 -48.67 14.45 21.97
C ASP A 445 -49.64 13.26 21.87
N GLY A 446 -50.91 13.52 22.15
CA GLY A 446 -51.86 12.48 22.59
C GLY A 446 -52.60 11.79 21.45
N SER A 447 -52.19 10.55 21.14
CA SER A 447 -52.88 9.59 20.26
C SER A 447 -52.26 8.19 20.42
N ASP A 448 -52.98 7.08 20.52
CA ASP A 448 -54.43 6.87 20.74
C ASP A 448 -54.61 5.61 21.62
N GLU A 449 -55.74 5.52 22.33
CA GLU A 449 -56.14 4.30 23.05
C GLU A 449 -56.81 3.30 22.08
N ASP A 450 -56.04 2.46 21.38
CA ASP A 450 -56.48 1.16 20.80
C ASP A 450 -55.33 0.48 20.01
N ASP A 451 -54.50 -0.35 20.66
CA ASP A 451 -53.74 -1.44 20.00
C ASP A 451 -53.13 -2.42 21.03
N GLU A 452 -53.97 -3.27 21.64
CA GLU A 452 -53.49 -4.36 22.51
C GLU A 452 -52.84 -5.48 21.70
N GLN A 453 -51.52 -5.47 21.47
CA GLN A 453 -50.71 -6.73 21.47
C GLN A 453 -49.18 -6.55 21.41
N GLY A 454 -48.50 -7.17 22.37
CA GLY A 454 -47.49 -8.19 22.03
C GLY A 454 -46.01 -7.80 21.97
N ALA A 455 -45.62 -6.53 22.04
CA ALA A 455 -44.20 -6.17 22.16
C ALA A 455 -43.98 -4.89 22.97
N SER A 456 -43.35 -4.99 24.14
CA SER A 456 -42.90 -3.84 24.92
C SER A 456 -41.69 -3.18 24.23
N GLN A 457 -41.94 -2.28 23.26
CA GLN A 457 -40.88 -1.44 22.70
C GLN A 457 -40.30 -0.58 23.81
N GLY A 458 -39.13 -0.98 24.32
CA GLY A 458 -38.36 -0.20 25.29
C GLY A 458 -38.12 1.24 24.79
N PRO A 459 -37.96 2.22 25.71
CA PRO A 459 -37.91 3.63 25.36
C PRO A 459 -36.84 3.90 24.29
N LYS A 460 -37.27 4.42 23.13
CA LYS A 460 -36.44 4.60 21.94
C LYS A 460 -35.24 5.51 22.25
N LEU A 461 -34.07 4.90 22.42
CA LEU A 461 -32.84 5.58 22.79
C LEU A 461 -32.36 6.47 21.63
N ALA A 462 -32.30 7.78 21.87
CA ALA A 462 -31.84 8.76 20.88
C ALA A 462 -30.34 8.60 20.53
N LEU A 463 -29.54 8.02 21.44
CA LEU A 463 -28.13 7.69 21.26
C LEU A 463 -27.84 6.28 21.79
N LYS A 464 -27.19 5.46 20.97
CA LYS A 464 -26.57 4.18 21.35
C LYS A 464 -25.06 4.28 21.20
N GLY A 465 -24.31 3.84 22.22
CA GLY A 465 -22.87 3.62 22.07
C GLY A 465 -22.62 2.36 21.23
N VAL A 466 -21.76 2.47 20.22
CA VAL A 466 -21.39 1.32 19.35
C VAL A 466 -19.90 1.09 19.45
N ASP A 467 -19.09 2.07 19.04
CA ASP A 467 -17.63 2.04 19.18
C ASP A 467 -17.11 3.26 19.97
N CYS A 468 -15.91 3.14 20.52
CA CYS A 468 -15.11 4.31 20.91
C CYS A 468 -13.69 4.27 20.34
N GLN A 469 -13.13 5.46 20.09
CA GLN A 469 -11.82 5.63 19.48
C GLN A 469 -11.05 6.78 20.14
N PHE A 470 -9.83 6.53 20.62
CA PHE A 470 -9.06 7.47 21.45
C PHE A 470 -7.78 7.98 20.78
N TYR A 471 -7.82 9.20 20.26
CA TYR A 471 -6.78 9.77 19.39
C TYR A 471 -6.14 11.07 19.94
N ASN A 472 -4.91 11.35 19.52
CA ASN A 472 -4.20 12.60 19.81
C ASN A 472 -4.08 13.44 18.52
N ALA A 473 -4.72 14.61 18.50
CA ALA A 473 -4.83 15.49 17.33
C ALA A 473 -3.49 15.99 16.74
N VAL A 474 -2.39 15.95 17.52
CA VAL A 474 -1.05 16.33 17.02
C VAL A 474 -0.50 15.28 16.05
N MET A 475 -0.81 13.99 16.25
CA MET A 475 -0.25 12.90 15.45
C MET A 475 -0.74 12.95 14.01
N HIS A 476 -2.00 13.34 13.80
CA HIS A 476 -2.69 13.31 12.49
C HIS A 476 -2.16 14.33 11.45
N ARG A 477 -1.04 15.01 11.75
CA ARG A 477 -0.46 16.13 10.99
C ARG A 477 1.01 15.95 10.60
N VAL A 478 1.64 14.80 10.90
CA VAL A 478 3.06 14.55 10.59
C VAL A 478 3.26 13.10 10.14
N ARG A 479 3.97 12.86 9.02
CA ARG A 479 4.27 11.54 8.48
C ARG A 479 5.64 11.54 7.77
N GLY A 480 6.61 10.82 8.30
CA GLY A 480 7.95 10.70 7.71
C GLY A 480 8.08 9.67 6.58
N THR A 481 7.17 8.68 6.47
CA THR A 481 7.24 7.62 5.44
C THR A 481 5.87 7.09 5.01
N ALA A 482 5.82 6.47 3.82
CA ALA A 482 4.62 5.85 3.27
C ALA A 482 4.12 4.66 4.12
N ASP A 483 4.97 3.71 4.52
CA ASP A 483 4.48 2.41 5.02
C ASP A 483 4.15 2.38 6.52
N THR A 484 4.77 3.25 7.31
CA THR A 484 4.51 3.37 8.75
C THR A 484 4.49 4.82 9.21
N HIS A 485 3.59 5.12 10.13
CA HIS A 485 3.41 6.43 10.74
C HIS A 485 4.40 6.62 11.90
N ASP A 486 5.03 7.78 11.99
CA ASP A 486 5.95 8.17 13.09
C ASP A 486 5.30 7.99 14.48
N ALA A 487 3.98 8.08 14.55
CA ALA A 487 3.19 7.82 15.74
C ALA A 487 3.03 6.31 16.05
N GLN A 488 2.95 5.43 15.05
CA GLN A 488 2.98 3.96 15.23
C GLN A 488 4.38 3.48 15.67
N ARG A 489 5.44 4.09 15.11
CA ARG A 489 6.84 3.87 15.55
C ARG A 489 7.12 4.39 16.96
N GLY A 490 6.31 5.35 17.42
CA GLY A 490 6.47 6.01 18.70
C GLY A 490 7.50 7.15 18.71
N ASP A 491 8.03 7.57 17.55
CA ASP A 491 9.08 8.59 17.43
C ASP A 491 8.64 9.94 18.03
N VAL A 492 7.41 10.38 17.77
CA VAL A 492 6.87 11.62 18.36
C VAL A 492 6.61 11.45 19.87
N THR A 493 6.33 10.23 20.34
CA THR A 493 6.26 9.93 21.78
C THR A 493 7.65 9.99 22.41
N ALA A 494 8.68 9.47 21.75
CA ALA A 494 10.07 9.57 22.21
C ALA A 494 10.53 11.05 22.27
N ALA A 495 10.23 11.85 21.24
CA ALA A 495 10.49 13.29 21.22
C ALA A 495 9.86 14.05 22.41
N LEU A 496 8.60 13.74 22.75
CA LEU A 496 7.86 14.40 23.83
C LEU A 496 8.25 13.91 25.23
N THR A 497 8.49 12.61 25.40
CA THR A 497 8.88 12.00 26.69
C THR A 497 10.37 12.12 27.04
N GLY A 498 11.20 12.63 26.12
CA GLY A 498 12.66 12.70 26.24
C GLY A 498 13.20 13.36 27.50
N SER A 499 12.48 14.34 28.06
CA SER A 499 12.79 14.98 29.33
C SER A 499 12.90 13.98 30.49
N TYR A 500 12.06 12.94 30.49
CA TYR A 500 11.97 11.89 31.49
C TYR A 500 12.84 10.65 31.20
N ALA A 501 13.45 10.56 30.02
CA ALA A 501 14.27 9.41 29.65
C ALA A 501 15.52 9.31 30.54
N LEU A 502 15.71 8.19 31.23
CA LEU A 502 16.72 8.09 32.29
C LEU A 502 18.17 7.97 31.76
N GLY A 503 18.38 7.44 30.54
CA GLY A 503 19.69 7.36 29.90
C GLY A 503 20.02 8.60 29.06
N ALA A 504 21.24 9.13 29.16
CA ALA A 504 21.69 10.29 28.37
C ALA A 504 21.57 10.06 26.84
N ALA A 505 21.83 8.84 26.36
CA ALA A 505 21.61 8.47 24.97
C ALA A 505 20.14 8.63 24.55
N GLN A 506 19.19 8.20 25.40
CA GLN A 506 17.76 8.33 25.14
C GLN A 506 17.30 9.79 25.16
N LYS A 507 17.84 10.62 26.07
CA LYS A 507 17.64 12.08 26.04
C LYS A 507 18.17 12.69 24.75
N LYS A 508 19.33 12.25 24.24
CA LYS A 508 19.92 12.70 22.97
C LYS A 508 19.06 12.26 21.77
N THR A 509 18.60 11.01 21.72
CA THR A 509 17.67 10.51 20.69
C THR A 509 16.39 11.32 20.67
N ALA A 510 15.82 11.63 21.84
CA ALA A 510 14.61 12.43 21.93
C ALA A 510 14.84 13.90 21.54
N ALA A 511 15.95 14.52 21.92
CA ALA A 511 16.32 15.87 21.47
C ALA A 511 16.53 15.92 19.94
N ARG A 512 17.15 14.89 19.35
CA ARG A 512 17.29 14.72 17.89
C ARG A 512 15.91 14.64 17.22
N LEU A 513 14.99 13.84 17.77
CA LEU A 513 13.63 13.71 17.23
C LEU A 513 12.82 15.01 17.42
N GLN A 514 12.96 15.69 18.56
CA GLN A 514 12.33 16.99 18.83
C GLN A 514 12.81 18.07 17.86
N GLU A 515 14.09 18.11 17.52
CA GLU A 515 14.61 19.06 16.54
C GLU A 515 14.29 18.63 15.10
N ALA A 516 14.21 17.34 14.79
CA ALA A 516 13.65 16.86 13.51
C ALA A 516 12.19 17.34 13.33
N CYS A 517 11.35 17.25 14.37
CA CYS A 517 10.00 17.81 14.39
C CYS A 517 9.94 19.36 14.25
N ARG A 518 11.07 20.07 14.45
CA ARG A 518 11.17 21.53 14.25
C ARG A 518 11.75 21.93 12.88
N ILE A 519 12.63 21.09 12.32
CA ILE A 519 13.29 21.33 11.04
C ILE A 519 12.40 20.89 9.88
N TYR A 520 11.80 19.69 9.95
CA TYR A 520 11.02 19.13 8.84
C TYR A 520 9.88 20.07 8.35
N PRO A 521 9.03 20.67 9.23
CA PRO A 521 7.98 21.58 8.77
C PRO A 521 8.53 22.83 8.06
N LYS A 522 9.72 23.31 8.45
CA LYS A 522 10.37 24.47 7.80
C LYS A 522 10.92 24.10 6.43
N CYS A 523 11.60 22.97 6.33
CA CYS A 523 12.07 22.45 5.04
C CYS A 523 10.90 22.21 4.08
N PHE A 524 9.82 21.57 4.54
CA PHE A 524 8.59 21.38 3.77
C PHE A 524 8.01 22.71 3.25
N LEU A 525 7.88 23.72 4.11
CA LEU A 525 7.42 25.06 3.71
C LEU A 525 8.34 25.70 2.65
N TRP A 526 9.67 25.57 2.78
CA TRP A 526 10.61 26.14 1.82
C TRP A 526 10.61 25.42 0.47
N THR A 527 10.51 24.08 0.45
CA THR A 527 10.55 23.31 -0.81
C THR A 527 9.22 23.31 -1.55
N THR A 528 8.09 23.40 -0.84
CA THR A 528 6.74 23.47 -1.44
C THR A 528 6.27 24.89 -1.74
N TYR A 529 7.05 25.93 -1.41
CA TYR A 529 6.64 27.33 -1.58
C TYR A 529 6.25 27.68 -3.02
N GLY A 530 6.92 27.11 -4.03
CA GLY A 530 6.54 27.31 -5.43
C GLY A 530 5.17 26.70 -5.76
N ILE A 531 4.88 25.51 -5.21
CA ILE A 531 3.60 24.80 -5.40
C ILE A 531 2.46 25.61 -4.78
N THR A 532 2.63 26.05 -3.53
CA THR A 532 1.62 26.86 -2.82
C THR A 532 1.42 28.24 -3.47
N SER A 533 2.51 28.93 -3.84
CA SER A 533 2.46 30.18 -4.62
C SER A 533 1.68 30.02 -5.94
N MET A 534 1.81 28.87 -6.60
CA MET A 534 1.10 28.59 -7.85
C MET A 534 -0.39 28.25 -7.62
N ILE A 535 -0.74 27.60 -6.51
CA ILE A 535 -2.14 27.38 -6.10
C ILE A 535 -2.81 28.72 -5.75
N GLU A 536 -2.15 29.58 -4.97
CA GLU A 536 -2.62 30.94 -4.63
C GLU A 536 -2.84 31.76 -5.91
N LYS A 537 -1.85 31.79 -6.82
CA LYS A 537 -1.94 32.47 -8.10
C LYS A 537 -3.08 31.95 -9.00
N LEU A 538 -3.34 30.64 -9.00
CA LEU A 538 -4.48 30.06 -9.70
C LEU A 538 -5.81 30.54 -9.08
N TRP A 539 -5.94 30.44 -7.75
CA TRP A 539 -7.12 30.88 -7.01
C TRP A 539 -7.46 32.35 -7.24
N ASP A 540 -6.47 33.23 -7.14
CA ASP A 540 -6.60 34.67 -7.35
C ASP A 540 -7.03 34.98 -8.79
N SER A 541 -6.41 34.33 -9.78
CA SER A 541 -6.73 34.52 -11.20
C SER A 541 -8.16 34.12 -11.58
N GLN A 542 -8.84 33.31 -10.76
CA GLN A 542 -10.22 32.88 -10.99
C GLN A 542 -11.25 33.62 -10.13
N GLN A 543 -10.85 34.48 -9.18
CA GLN A 543 -11.78 35.17 -8.28
C GLN A 543 -12.85 35.99 -9.02
N GLU A 544 -12.44 36.80 -10.00
CA GLU A 544 -13.37 37.62 -10.77
C GLU A 544 -14.39 36.75 -11.54
N ALA A 545 -13.93 35.64 -12.10
CA ALA A 545 -14.78 34.69 -12.82
C ALA A 545 -15.80 34.01 -11.89
N LEU A 546 -15.37 33.56 -10.70
CA LEU A 546 -16.25 33.00 -9.68
C LEU A 546 -17.30 34.02 -9.21
N GLN A 547 -16.88 35.26 -8.90
CA GLN A 547 -17.77 36.34 -8.46
C GLN A 547 -18.80 36.73 -9.52
N GLN A 548 -18.45 36.62 -10.80
CA GLN A 548 -19.35 36.85 -11.94
C GLN A 548 -20.18 35.61 -12.34
N GLY A 549 -20.09 34.49 -11.59
CA GLY A 549 -20.81 33.25 -11.89
C GLY A 549 -20.35 32.55 -13.18
N LYS A 550 -19.18 32.90 -13.73
CA LYS A 550 -18.62 32.29 -14.94
C LYS A 550 -18.08 30.89 -14.60
N LYS A 551 -18.32 29.91 -15.49
CA LYS A 551 -17.74 28.57 -15.36
C LYS A 551 -16.21 28.66 -15.48
N ILE A 552 -15.51 28.12 -14.48
CA ILE A 552 -14.04 28.07 -14.44
C ILE A 552 -13.51 27.08 -15.49
N SER A 553 -12.34 27.37 -16.04
CA SER A 553 -11.72 26.54 -17.08
C SER A 553 -11.49 25.11 -16.58
N PRO A 554 -11.99 24.08 -17.30
CA PRO A 554 -11.63 22.67 -17.14
C PRO A 554 -10.17 22.39 -16.72
N TYR A 555 -9.24 23.01 -17.44
CA TYR A 555 -7.82 22.77 -17.32
C TYR A 555 -7.21 23.41 -16.07
N ILE A 556 -7.79 24.51 -15.59
CA ILE A 556 -7.39 25.16 -14.33
C ILE A 556 -7.74 24.26 -13.14
N ILE A 557 -8.93 23.63 -13.15
CA ILE A 557 -9.36 22.72 -12.08
C ILE A 557 -8.47 21.47 -12.03
N GLU A 558 -8.11 20.89 -13.19
CA GLU A 558 -7.16 19.78 -13.22
C GLU A 558 -5.75 20.20 -12.79
N LEU A 559 -5.27 21.39 -13.20
CA LEU A 559 -3.96 21.90 -12.78
C LEU A 559 -3.88 22.14 -11.27
N SER A 560 -4.94 22.70 -10.66
CA SER A 560 -5.06 22.80 -9.20
C SER A 560 -4.95 21.42 -8.54
N SER A 561 -5.65 20.40 -9.04
CA SER A 561 -5.55 19.04 -8.45
C SER A 561 -4.19 18.38 -8.69
N VAL A 562 -3.50 18.66 -9.79
CA VAL A 562 -2.12 18.23 -10.03
C VAL A 562 -1.16 18.88 -9.00
N LEU A 563 -1.36 20.15 -8.65
CA LEU A 563 -0.58 20.84 -7.61
C LEU A 563 -0.92 20.36 -6.20
N GLU A 564 -2.19 20.13 -5.87
CA GLU A 564 -2.62 19.50 -4.61
C GLU A 564 -2.00 18.11 -4.44
N ARG A 565 -1.99 17.29 -5.50
CA ARG A 565 -1.33 15.98 -5.51
C ARG A 565 0.18 16.11 -5.34
N ALA A 566 0.83 17.07 -6.02
CA ALA A 566 2.25 17.34 -5.85
C ALA A 566 2.61 17.77 -4.41
N LEU A 567 1.78 18.63 -3.79
CA LEU A 567 1.90 19.04 -2.40
C LEU A 567 1.71 17.85 -1.44
N ASN A 568 0.78 16.95 -1.74
CA ASN A 568 0.54 15.72 -0.97
C ASN A 568 1.70 14.71 -1.09
N VAL A 569 2.32 14.56 -2.27
CA VAL A 569 3.57 13.80 -2.43
C VAL A 569 4.67 14.40 -1.56
N ALA A 570 4.89 15.71 -1.65
CA ALA A 570 5.92 16.41 -0.86
C ALA A 570 5.68 16.33 0.66
N HIS A 571 4.43 16.19 1.10
CA HIS A 571 4.03 16.09 2.51
C HIS A 571 4.07 14.65 3.07
N THR A 572 3.85 13.63 2.23
CA THR A 572 3.64 12.24 2.71
C THR A 572 4.64 11.22 2.18
N GLY A 573 5.40 11.57 1.14
CA GLY A 573 6.22 10.64 0.36
C GLY A 573 5.41 9.64 -0.48
N ASN A 574 4.08 9.64 -0.43
CA ASN A 574 3.27 8.62 -1.09
C ASN A 574 3.10 8.92 -2.60
N THR A 575 3.87 8.24 -3.44
CA THR A 575 3.79 8.33 -4.90
C THR A 575 2.48 7.80 -5.49
N GLN A 576 1.69 7.01 -4.76
CA GLN A 576 0.38 6.53 -5.23
C GLN A 576 -0.63 7.66 -5.48
N VAL A 577 -0.42 8.85 -4.91
CA VAL A 577 -1.28 10.02 -5.18
C VAL A 577 -0.93 10.72 -6.51
N ILE A 578 0.13 10.29 -7.21
CA ILE A 578 0.45 10.76 -8.55
C ILE A 578 -0.54 10.13 -9.55
N ALA A 579 -1.38 10.96 -10.16
CA ALA A 579 -2.26 10.54 -11.24
C ALA A 579 -1.43 10.42 -12.54
N THR A 580 -0.64 9.35 -12.65
CA THR A 580 0.38 9.10 -13.69
C THR A 580 -0.11 9.43 -15.11
N ALA A 581 -1.33 9.04 -15.44
CA ALA A 581 -1.97 9.31 -16.74
C ALA A 581 -2.00 10.79 -17.17
N LEU A 582 -2.05 11.74 -16.24
CA LEU A 582 -1.90 13.18 -16.54
C LEU A 582 -0.57 13.74 -16.04
N MET A 583 -0.15 13.35 -14.83
CA MET A 583 1.01 13.95 -14.17
C MET A 583 2.35 13.56 -14.82
N ASN A 584 2.45 12.42 -15.52
CA ASN A 584 3.67 12.05 -16.24
C ASN A 584 3.79 12.80 -17.58
N PRO A 585 2.74 12.91 -18.42
CA PRO A 585 2.73 13.82 -19.58
C PRO A 585 2.90 15.32 -19.24
N LEU A 586 2.50 15.76 -18.05
CA LEU A 586 2.81 17.10 -17.53
C LEU A 586 4.19 17.20 -16.85
N TRP A 587 5.04 16.17 -16.94
CA TRP A 587 6.36 16.02 -16.28
C TRP A 587 6.38 16.04 -14.75
N VAL A 588 5.35 16.60 -14.09
CA VAL A 588 5.18 16.72 -12.63
C VAL A 588 5.45 15.40 -11.90
N GLY A 589 4.81 14.32 -12.31
CA GLY A 589 4.91 13.01 -11.66
C GLY A 589 6.32 12.43 -11.74
N ARG A 590 6.97 12.57 -12.89
CA ARG A 590 8.36 12.14 -13.11
C ARG A 590 9.35 13.00 -12.32
N SER A 591 9.19 14.32 -12.35
CA SER A 591 10.07 15.26 -11.65
C SER A 591 9.99 15.15 -10.12
N LEU A 592 8.80 14.89 -9.57
CA LEU A 592 8.62 14.61 -8.13
C LEU A 592 9.38 13.34 -7.71
N VAL A 593 9.45 12.33 -8.58
CA VAL A 593 10.12 11.04 -8.33
C VAL A 593 11.64 11.15 -8.56
N ASP A 594 12.09 11.81 -9.63
CA ASP A 594 13.50 12.00 -9.95
C ASP A 594 14.21 13.01 -9.01
N HIS A 595 13.54 14.12 -8.67
CA HIS A 595 14.17 15.33 -8.09
C HIS A 595 13.51 15.84 -6.79
N GLY A 596 12.39 15.25 -6.36
CA GLY A 596 11.62 15.71 -5.20
C GLY A 596 10.90 17.05 -5.40
N THR A 597 10.94 17.62 -6.61
CA THR A 597 10.30 18.89 -6.98
C THR A 597 9.49 18.73 -8.27
N PRO A 598 8.30 19.33 -8.41
CA PRO A 598 7.53 19.23 -9.65
C PRO A 598 8.06 20.18 -10.73
N THR A 599 8.18 19.67 -11.95
CA THR A 599 8.49 20.44 -13.17
C THR A 599 7.29 20.38 -14.12
N PHE A 600 6.96 21.48 -14.80
CA PHE A 600 5.91 21.58 -15.81
C PHE A 600 6.49 21.94 -17.20
N PRO A 601 5.87 21.46 -18.30
CA PRO A 601 6.16 21.88 -19.67
C PRO A 601 5.45 23.18 -20.07
N ASP A 602 5.84 23.72 -21.22
CA ASP A 602 5.26 24.89 -21.92
C ASP A 602 3.79 24.72 -22.38
N SER A 603 3.07 23.69 -21.90
CA SER A 603 1.61 23.62 -21.95
C SER A 603 0.93 24.32 -20.77
N VAL A 604 1.68 24.63 -19.71
CA VAL A 604 1.26 25.49 -18.60
C VAL A 604 2.08 26.78 -18.67
N ILE A 605 1.43 27.93 -18.78
CA ILE A 605 2.05 29.24 -18.94
C ILE A 605 1.71 30.12 -17.72
N ILE A 606 2.67 30.28 -16.81
CA ILE A 606 2.57 31.14 -15.63
C ILE A 606 3.02 32.54 -16.04
N GLY A 607 2.12 33.52 -15.99
CA GLY A 607 2.44 34.91 -16.33
C GLY A 607 3.48 35.54 -15.38
N HIS A 608 4.21 36.55 -15.89
CA HIS A 608 5.44 37.06 -15.28
C HIS A 608 5.25 37.90 -14.01
N THR A 609 4.14 38.61 -13.88
CA THR A 609 3.72 39.29 -12.64
C THR A 609 2.80 38.40 -11.82
N MET A 610 2.43 38.79 -10.60
CA MET A 610 1.38 38.07 -9.88
C MET A 610 -0.01 38.27 -10.48
N GLN A 611 -0.30 39.44 -11.05
CA GLN A 611 -1.60 39.73 -11.68
C GLN A 611 -1.84 38.97 -13.00
N ASP A 612 -0.78 38.64 -13.75
CA ASP A 612 -0.93 37.87 -14.99
C ASP A 612 -1.42 36.45 -14.69
N GLY A 613 -2.60 36.06 -15.18
CA GLY A 613 -3.17 34.74 -14.92
C GLY A 613 -2.30 33.56 -15.38
N VAL A 614 -2.56 32.37 -14.85
CA VAL A 614 -2.00 31.13 -15.43
C VAL A 614 -2.83 30.75 -16.65
N HIS A 615 -2.20 30.64 -17.81
CA HIS A 615 -2.83 30.26 -19.06
C HIS A 615 -2.45 28.82 -19.45
N ILE A 616 -3.41 28.07 -20.00
CA ILE A 616 -3.23 26.69 -20.43
C ILE A 616 -3.81 26.54 -21.84
N PRO A 617 -2.98 26.50 -22.89
CA PRO A 617 -3.46 26.29 -24.26
C PRO A 617 -4.10 24.90 -24.40
N GLN A 618 -5.40 24.86 -24.72
CA GLN A 618 -6.18 23.61 -24.78
C GLN A 618 -5.67 22.60 -25.82
N SER A 619 -4.95 23.09 -26.84
CA SER A 619 -4.25 22.29 -27.85
C SER A 619 -2.96 21.63 -27.34
N ARG A 620 -2.32 22.19 -26.31
CA ARG A 620 -1.08 21.67 -25.70
C ARG A 620 -1.33 20.78 -24.48
N TRP A 621 -2.56 20.71 -23.97
CA TRP A 621 -2.87 19.84 -22.84
C TRP A 621 -2.77 18.35 -23.23
N PRO A 622 -2.19 17.48 -22.39
CA PRO A 622 -2.08 16.05 -22.70
C PRO A 622 -3.41 15.37 -23.03
N ARG A 623 -3.42 14.53 -24.06
CA ARG A 623 -4.61 13.84 -24.59
C ARG A 623 -4.38 12.34 -24.75
N HIS A 624 -5.45 11.56 -24.59
CA HIS A 624 -5.43 10.12 -24.75
C HIS A 624 -5.24 9.70 -26.22
N GLN A 625 -4.12 9.05 -26.55
CA GLN A 625 -3.69 8.68 -27.93
C GLN A 625 -4.85 8.28 -28.86
N ILE A 626 -5.67 7.29 -28.44
CA ILE A 626 -6.74 6.71 -29.27
C ILE A 626 -7.95 7.65 -29.43
N HIS A 627 -8.32 8.40 -28.40
CA HIS A 627 -9.61 9.10 -28.32
C HIS A 627 -9.50 10.62 -28.41
N GLN A 628 -8.29 11.18 -28.35
CA GLN A 628 -7.98 12.62 -28.38
C GLN A 628 -8.66 13.47 -27.28
N LEU A 629 -9.23 12.81 -26.27
CA LEU A 629 -9.82 13.41 -25.09
C LEU A 629 -8.72 13.89 -24.12
N PRO A 630 -8.89 15.03 -23.43
CA PRO A 630 -7.98 15.48 -22.38
C PRO A 630 -7.72 14.40 -21.32
N LEU A 631 -6.49 14.35 -20.81
CA LEU A 631 -6.10 13.53 -19.67
C LEU A 631 -6.38 14.29 -18.37
N THR A 632 -6.66 13.56 -17.29
CA THR A 632 -7.24 14.11 -16.05
C THR A 632 -6.69 13.45 -14.79
N ALA A 633 -6.63 14.21 -13.70
CA ALA A 633 -6.22 13.77 -12.37
C ALA A 633 -7.38 13.76 -11.36
N SER A 634 -8.51 14.43 -11.64
CA SER A 634 -9.53 14.75 -10.62
C SER A 634 -10.97 14.34 -10.95
N LYS A 635 -11.21 13.52 -11.98
CA LYS A 635 -12.53 13.03 -12.43
C LYS A 635 -13.61 12.88 -11.36
N ARG A 636 -13.37 12.05 -10.33
CA ARG A 636 -14.37 11.79 -9.28
C ARG A 636 -14.67 13.04 -8.46
N SER A 637 -13.64 13.77 -8.04
CA SER A 637 -13.77 15.02 -7.28
C SER A 637 -14.52 16.09 -8.07
N GLN A 638 -14.27 16.21 -9.37
CA GLN A 638 -14.98 17.18 -10.20
C GLN A 638 -16.46 16.85 -10.40
N ILE A 639 -16.79 15.58 -10.67
CA ILE A 639 -18.18 15.16 -10.82
C ILE A 639 -18.96 15.38 -9.51
N LEU A 640 -18.32 15.22 -8.35
CA LEU A 640 -18.93 15.49 -7.04
C LEU A 640 -19.06 16.99 -6.74
N ASN A 641 -18.05 17.80 -7.03
CA ASN A 641 -17.99 19.21 -6.62
C ASN A 641 -18.63 20.19 -7.63
N TYR A 642 -18.63 19.85 -8.92
CA TYR A 642 -19.11 20.70 -10.02
C TYR A 642 -20.16 20.03 -10.91
N GLY A 643 -20.56 18.79 -10.58
CA GLY A 643 -21.54 18.02 -11.33
C GLY A 643 -21.03 17.44 -12.65
N VAL A 644 -21.86 16.57 -13.24
CA VAL A 644 -21.56 15.92 -14.53
C VAL A 644 -21.46 16.95 -15.67
N GLU A 645 -22.22 18.05 -15.63
CA GLU A 645 -22.21 19.06 -16.69
C GLU A 645 -20.86 19.81 -16.84
N GLN A 646 -20.14 20.06 -15.74
CA GLN A 646 -18.81 20.66 -15.80
C GLN A 646 -17.79 19.66 -16.34
N TRP A 647 -17.91 18.39 -15.94
CA TRP A 647 -17.09 17.30 -16.47
C TRP A 647 -17.30 17.11 -17.99
N GLU A 648 -18.53 17.26 -18.48
CA GLU A 648 -18.89 17.26 -19.91
C GLU A 648 -18.44 18.53 -20.66
N HIS A 649 -17.85 19.51 -19.97
CA HIS A 649 -17.16 20.63 -20.60
C HIS A 649 -15.66 20.38 -20.77
N ILE A 650 -15.04 19.59 -19.86
CA ILE A 650 -13.67 19.06 -20.05
C ILE A 650 -13.66 18.01 -21.17
N TYR A 651 -14.66 17.14 -21.14
CA TYR A 651 -14.90 16.11 -22.13
C TYR A 651 -16.09 16.53 -22.98
N PRO A 652 -15.87 17.22 -24.13
CA PRO A 652 -16.84 17.25 -25.21
C PRO A 652 -16.96 15.84 -25.80
N LEU A 653 -17.56 14.94 -25.02
CA LEU A 653 -17.65 13.49 -25.24
C LEU A 653 -18.76 13.20 -26.26
N ARG A 654 -18.55 13.81 -27.44
CA ARG A 654 -19.47 13.95 -28.56
C ARG A 654 -20.67 14.84 -28.17
N SER A 655 -21.30 15.51 -29.15
CA SER A 655 -22.44 16.39 -28.85
C SER A 655 -23.58 15.61 -28.16
N LYS A 656 -24.46 16.31 -27.43
CA LYS A 656 -25.67 15.74 -26.77
C LYS A 656 -26.48 14.84 -27.73
N HIS A 657 -26.54 15.25 -28.99
CA HIS A 657 -27.16 14.54 -30.10
C HIS A 657 -26.37 13.29 -30.50
N THR A 658 -25.04 13.38 -30.62
CA THR A 658 -24.19 12.23 -30.90
C THR A 658 -24.21 11.16 -29.81
N ARG A 659 -24.28 11.54 -28.52
CA ARG A 659 -24.47 10.55 -27.44
C ARG A 659 -25.84 9.87 -27.54
N ARG A 660 -26.92 10.62 -27.78
CA ARG A 660 -28.26 10.06 -28.01
C ARG A 660 -28.29 9.12 -29.23
N SER A 661 -27.63 9.50 -30.32
CA SER A 661 -27.46 8.67 -31.51
C SER A 661 -26.79 7.33 -31.20
N LEU A 662 -25.78 7.34 -30.33
CA LEU A 662 -25.07 6.12 -29.94
C LEU A 662 -25.93 5.21 -29.05
N VAL A 663 -26.70 5.75 -28.12
CA VAL A 663 -27.64 4.92 -27.32
C VAL A 663 -28.68 4.25 -28.23
N ALA A 664 -29.25 4.98 -29.20
CA ALA A 664 -30.19 4.41 -30.16
C ALA A 664 -29.55 3.33 -31.06
N ALA A 665 -28.31 3.54 -31.51
CA ALA A 665 -27.57 2.57 -32.30
C ALA A 665 -27.13 1.34 -31.49
N ASP A 666 -26.80 1.51 -30.20
CA ASP A 666 -26.41 0.40 -29.30
C ASP A 666 -27.61 -0.50 -28.96
N ILE A 667 -28.80 0.09 -28.78
CA ILE A 667 -30.06 -0.68 -28.63
C ILE A 667 -30.32 -1.53 -29.88
N ALA A 668 -30.16 -0.96 -31.08
CA ALA A 668 -30.33 -1.69 -32.33
C ALA A 668 -29.28 -2.81 -32.51
N LEU A 669 -28.01 -2.53 -32.19
CA LEU A 669 -26.92 -3.50 -32.25
C LEU A 669 -27.11 -4.64 -31.24
N SER A 670 -27.49 -4.32 -30.00
CA SER A 670 -27.77 -5.30 -28.95
C SER A 670 -28.95 -6.20 -29.31
N SER A 671 -29.99 -5.66 -29.94
CA SER A 671 -31.09 -6.48 -30.49
C SER A 671 -30.62 -7.42 -31.61
N TYR A 672 -29.75 -6.96 -32.51
CA TYR A 672 -29.17 -7.80 -33.57
C TYR A 672 -28.25 -8.90 -33.03
N LEU A 673 -27.47 -8.61 -31.99
CA LEU A 673 -26.68 -9.63 -31.27
C LEU A 673 -27.59 -10.66 -30.57
N SER A 674 -28.71 -10.23 -29.99
CA SER A 674 -29.73 -11.12 -29.43
C SER A 674 -30.36 -12.01 -30.49
N ASP A 675 -30.75 -11.45 -31.63
CA ASP A 675 -31.30 -12.21 -32.77
C ASP A 675 -30.30 -13.25 -33.30
N ILE A 676 -29.02 -12.90 -33.39
CA ILE A 676 -27.95 -13.85 -33.76
C ILE A 676 -27.81 -14.94 -32.69
N LYS A 677 -27.69 -14.59 -31.39
CA LYS A 677 -27.61 -15.58 -30.30
C LYS A 677 -28.80 -16.54 -30.36
N ALA A 678 -30.02 -16.05 -30.56
CA ALA A 678 -31.23 -16.87 -30.67
C ALA A 678 -31.24 -17.79 -31.91
N ASN A 679 -30.87 -17.29 -33.10
CA ASN A 679 -30.85 -18.10 -34.32
C ASN A 679 -29.75 -19.17 -34.28
N VAL A 680 -28.56 -18.85 -33.78
CA VAL A 680 -27.47 -19.82 -33.60
C VAL A 680 -27.88 -20.89 -32.60
N ARG A 681 -28.43 -20.47 -31.45
CA ARG A 681 -28.93 -21.36 -30.40
C ARG A 681 -29.95 -22.37 -30.93
N ALA A 682 -31.00 -21.91 -31.61
CA ALA A 682 -32.05 -22.78 -32.13
C ALA A 682 -31.54 -23.81 -33.16
N ILE A 683 -30.51 -23.46 -33.94
CA ILE A 683 -29.87 -24.39 -34.89
C ILE A 683 -29.01 -25.42 -34.14
N VAL A 684 -28.18 -24.98 -33.21
CA VAL A 684 -27.20 -25.87 -32.54
C VAL A 684 -27.83 -26.72 -31.44
N GLU A 685 -28.89 -26.27 -30.75
CA GLU A 685 -29.62 -27.11 -29.79
C GLU A 685 -30.24 -28.33 -30.48
N GLY A 686 -30.79 -28.18 -31.69
CA GLY A 686 -31.25 -29.32 -32.51
C GLY A 686 -30.12 -30.29 -32.88
N MET A 687 -28.94 -29.79 -33.25
CA MET A 687 -27.76 -30.63 -33.52
C MET A 687 -27.22 -31.35 -32.27
N ILE A 688 -27.32 -30.73 -31.10
CA ILE A 688 -26.94 -31.35 -29.82
C ILE A 688 -27.94 -32.45 -29.48
N GLU A 689 -29.25 -32.22 -29.67
CA GLU A 689 -30.28 -33.23 -29.47
C GLU A 689 -30.15 -34.43 -30.41
N GLU A 690 -29.79 -34.20 -31.68
CA GLU A 690 -29.56 -35.27 -32.65
C GLU A 690 -28.31 -36.09 -32.29
N GLY A 691 -27.17 -35.44 -32.03
CA GLY A 691 -25.94 -36.12 -31.66
C GLY A 691 -25.99 -36.86 -30.31
N LEU A 692 -26.75 -36.34 -29.33
CA LEU A 692 -27.00 -37.05 -28.06
C LEU A 692 -27.95 -38.26 -28.20
N LYS A 693 -28.61 -38.43 -29.35
CA LYS A 693 -29.44 -39.60 -29.70
C LYS A 693 -28.71 -40.57 -30.66
N SER A 694 -27.48 -40.25 -31.07
CA SER A 694 -26.65 -41.12 -31.91
C SER A 694 -26.21 -42.36 -31.14
N LEU A 695 -25.90 -43.44 -31.87
CA LEU A 695 -25.25 -44.65 -31.33
C LEU A 695 -23.72 -44.58 -31.43
N ASP A 696 -23.18 -43.57 -32.11
CA ASP A 696 -21.74 -43.29 -32.18
C ASP A 696 -21.29 -42.49 -30.94
N GLU A 697 -20.31 -43.02 -30.21
CA GLU A 697 -19.74 -42.35 -29.04
C GLU A 697 -19.04 -41.02 -29.43
N ASP A 698 -18.51 -40.97 -30.65
CA ASP A 698 -17.86 -39.79 -31.21
C ASP A 698 -18.89 -38.66 -31.45
N ASP A 699 -20.10 -38.97 -31.91
CA ASP A 699 -21.22 -38.03 -32.00
C ASP A 699 -21.71 -37.54 -30.64
N ILE A 700 -21.85 -38.45 -29.67
CA ILE A 700 -22.25 -38.11 -28.30
C ILE A 700 -21.23 -37.13 -27.69
N ASN A 701 -19.93 -37.38 -27.90
CA ASN A 701 -18.86 -36.52 -27.41
C ASN A 701 -18.79 -35.18 -28.16
N ARG A 702 -18.97 -35.16 -29.49
CA ARG A 702 -19.15 -33.94 -30.30
C ARG A 702 -20.35 -33.10 -29.80
N ALA A 703 -21.47 -33.74 -29.45
CA ALA A 703 -22.66 -33.07 -28.94
C ALA A 703 -22.48 -32.51 -27.52
N ARG A 704 -21.80 -33.26 -26.63
CA ARG A 704 -21.40 -32.79 -25.30
C ARG A 704 -20.49 -31.55 -25.40
N GLN A 705 -19.49 -31.57 -26.28
CA GLN A 705 -18.58 -30.44 -26.51
C GLN A 705 -19.34 -29.21 -27.02
N ARG A 706 -20.19 -29.37 -28.05
CA ARG A 706 -21.06 -28.30 -28.57
C ARG A 706 -21.95 -27.69 -27.49
N LYS A 707 -22.49 -28.50 -26.57
CA LYS A 707 -23.32 -28.03 -25.44
C LYS A 707 -22.55 -27.15 -24.45
N VAL A 708 -21.27 -27.41 -24.22
CA VAL A 708 -20.38 -26.56 -23.41
C VAL A 708 -20.03 -25.28 -24.15
N SER A 709 -19.57 -25.39 -25.40
CA SER A 709 -19.22 -24.23 -26.23
C SER A 709 -20.41 -23.28 -26.45
N LEU A 710 -21.63 -23.80 -26.57
CA LEU A 710 -22.83 -22.98 -26.76
C LEU A 710 -23.13 -22.14 -25.51
N ARG A 711 -22.97 -22.72 -24.31
CA ARG A 711 -23.13 -22.00 -23.04
C ARG A 711 -22.08 -20.89 -22.90
N MET A 712 -20.81 -21.19 -23.18
CA MET A 712 -19.72 -20.21 -23.13
C MET A 712 -19.96 -19.05 -24.11
N TRP A 713 -20.32 -19.36 -25.35
CA TRP A 713 -20.55 -18.37 -26.40
C TRP A 713 -21.79 -17.49 -26.13
N LEU A 714 -22.89 -18.08 -25.65
CA LEU A 714 -24.09 -17.34 -25.26
C LEU A 714 -23.83 -16.40 -24.06
N ALA A 715 -22.89 -16.75 -23.17
CA ALA A 715 -22.48 -15.92 -22.04
C ALA A 715 -21.46 -14.82 -22.39
N SER A 716 -20.92 -14.77 -23.62
CA SER A 716 -19.98 -13.71 -24.03
C SER A 716 -20.71 -12.40 -24.37
N ASP A 717 -20.21 -11.27 -23.85
CA ASP A 717 -20.70 -9.91 -24.18
C ASP A 717 -20.35 -9.49 -25.61
N LYS A 718 -19.24 -10.00 -26.16
CA LYS A 718 -18.75 -9.73 -27.53
C LYS A 718 -18.71 -11.01 -28.37
N PRO A 719 -19.88 -11.66 -28.62
CA PRO A 719 -19.95 -13.00 -29.21
C PRO A 719 -19.46 -13.09 -30.67
N LEU A 720 -19.22 -11.95 -31.32
CA LEU A 720 -18.79 -11.83 -32.71
C LEU A 720 -17.34 -11.30 -32.86
N SER A 721 -16.60 -11.25 -31.76
CA SER A 721 -15.20 -10.81 -31.68
C SER A 721 -14.20 -11.96 -31.86
N TRP A 722 -12.90 -11.62 -31.85
CA TRP A 722 -11.80 -12.57 -31.78
C TRP A 722 -11.44 -12.99 -30.33
N ASP A 723 -12.21 -12.56 -29.31
CA ASP A 723 -11.97 -12.92 -27.91
C ASP A 723 -11.86 -14.45 -27.72
N VAL A 724 -10.92 -14.88 -26.88
CA VAL A 724 -10.70 -16.26 -26.47
C VAL A 724 -11.97 -16.88 -25.87
N LYS A 725 -12.85 -16.07 -25.26
CA LYS A 725 -14.15 -16.51 -24.74
C LYS A 725 -15.28 -16.51 -25.79
N ALA A 726 -15.06 -15.98 -26.99
CA ALA A 726 -16.06 -15.88 -28.06
C ALA A 726 -15.72 -16.74 -29.28
N TYR A 727 -14.55 -16.54 -29.89
CA TYR A 727 -14.21 -17.13 -31.19
C TYR A 727 -13.94 -18.64 -31.15
N PRO A 728 -13.13 -19.20 -30.22
CA PRO A 728 -12.95 -20.65 -30.12
C PRO A 728 -14.25 -21.41 -29.79
N PRO A 729 -15.11 -20.94 -28.86
CA PRO A 729 -16.46 -21.49 -28.71
C PRO A 729 -17.28 -21.43 -29.99
N LEU A 730 -17.29 -20.30 -30.72
CA LEU A 730 -18.05 -20.15 -31.97
C LEU A 730 -17.58 -21.12 -33.07
N LEU A 731 -16.27 -21.38 -33.17
CA LEU A 731 -15.71 -22.41 -34.07
C LEU A 731 -16.23 -23.81 -33.73
N ALA A 732 -16.25 -24.19 -32.45
CA ALA A 732 -16.69 -25.51 -32.00
C ALA A 732 -18.19 -25.78 -32.26
N LEU A 733 -19.01 -24.73 -32.41
CA LEU A 733 -20.42 -24.84 -32.80
C LEU A 733 -20.64 -25.17 -34.28
N ASN A 734 -19.62 -25.08 -35.13
CA ASN A 734 -19.74 -25.33 -36.57
C ASN A 734 -20.16 -26.80 -36.86
N PRO A 735 -21.20 -27.06 -37.69
CA PRO A 735 -21.60 -28.41 -38.08
C PRO A 735 -20.49 -29.27 -38.68
N THR A 736 -19.57 -28.71 -39.48
CA THR A 736 -18.68 -29.50 -40.35
C THR A 736 -17.62 -30.33 -39.63
N GLY A 737 -17.30 -29.99 -38.37
CA GLY A 737 -16.16 -30.57 -37.64
C GLY A 737 -14.80 -30.07 -38.16
N ALA A 738 -13.79 -30.07 -37.26
CA ALA A 738 -12.37 -29.82 -37.55
C ALA A 738 -11.99 -28.61 -38.45
N ALA A 739 -12.86 -27.60 -38.56
CA ALA A 739 -12.56 -26.39 -39.34
C ALA A 739 -11.64 -25.45 -38.55
N SER A 740 -10.45 -25.14 -39.11
CA SER A 740 -9.48 -24.22 -38.49
C SER A 740 -9.87 -22.74 -38.53
N ALA A 741 -10.95 -22.39 -39.24
CA ALA A 741 -11.54 -21.06 -39.30
C ALA A 741 -13.04 -21.17 -39.61
N LEU A 742 -13.82 -20.10 -39.36
CA LEU A 742 -15.22 -20.05 -39.75
C LEU A 742 -15.37 -20.15 -41.29
N PRO A 743 -16.32 -20.95 -41.83
CA PRO A 743 -16.48 -21.09 -43.27
C PRO A 743 -16.86 -19.76 -43.93
N LYS A 744 -16.07 -19.34 -44.92
CA LYS A 744 -16.19 -18.00 -45.53
C LYS A 744 -17.37 -17.92 -46.50
N GLY A 745 -18.11 -16.82 -46.42
CA GLY A 745 -19.09 -16.41 -47.43
C GLY A 745 -18.43 -16.07 -48.79
N ARG A 746 -19.26 -15.78 -49.79
CA ARG A 746 -18.83 -15.70 -51.22
C ARG A 746 -17.89 -14.54 -51.59
N ASP A 747 -17.62 -13.61 -50.69
CA ASP A 747 -16.95 -12.34 -50.98
C ASP A 747 -15.71 -12.13 -50.09
N HIS A 748 -14.88 -11.14 -50.45
CA HIS A 748 -13.82 -10.64 -49.59
C HIS A 748 -14.35 -10.11 -48.24
N ALA A 749 -13.45 -10.02 -47.26
CA ALA A 749 -13.71 -9.26 -46.03
C ALA A 749 -14.15 -7.83 -46.39
N MET A 750 -15.00 -7.25 -45.55
CA MET A 750 -15.50 -5.87 -45.67
C MET A 750 -15.04 -5.07 -44.45
N SER A 751 -15.20 -3.74 -44.42
CA SER A 751 -15.00 -2.97 -43.18
C SER A 751 -16.30 -2.79 -42.38
N THR A 752 -16.19 -2.42 -41.10
CA THR A 752 -17.33 -2.07 -40.24
C THR A 752 -18.13 -0.88 -40.78
N LEU A 753 -17.46 0.05 -41.46
CA LEU A 753 -18.10 1.15 -42.18
C LEU A 753 -18.86 0.68 -43.43
N GLU A 754 -18.38 -0.35 -44.13
CA GLU A 754 -19.14 -0.99 -45.22
C GLU A 754 -20.36 -1.76 -44.72
N LEU A 755 -20.24 -2.44 -43.58
CA LEU A 755 -21.37 -3.08 -42.92
C LEU A 755 -22.43 -2.04 -42.51
N ALA A 756 -22.01 -0.90 -41.97
CA ALA A 756 -22.90 0.22 -41.65
C ALA A 756 -23.54 0.84 -42.91
N LYS A 757 -22.78 1.03 -43.99
CA LYS A 757 -23.30 1.46 -45.32
C LYS A 757 -24.37 0.49 -45.83
N LEU A 758 -24.14 -0.83 -45.70
CA LEU A 758 -25.06 -1.89 -46.14
C LEU A 758 -26.36 -1.89 -45.33
N ILE A 759 -26.27 -1.87 -44.00
CA ILE A 759 -27.42 -1.88 -43.09
C ILE A 759 -28.25 -0.60 -43.22
N TYR A 760 -27.61 0.57 -43.28
CA TYR A 760 -28.27 1.85 -43.58
C TYR A 760 -29.06 1.79 -44.89
N ASN A 761 -28.48 1.20 -45.94
CA ASN A 761 -29.13 1.11 -47.24
C ASN A 761 -30.35 0.15 -47.26
N MET A 762 -30.42 -0.84 -46.37
CA MET A 762 -31.59 -1.72 -46.21
C MET A 762 -32.69 -1.08 -45.34
N ALA A 763 -32.33 -0.36 -44.28
CA ALA A 763 -33.26 0.11 -43.26
C ALA A 763 -33.71 1.59 -43.40
N LYS A 764 -33.07 2.38 -44.28
CA LYS A 764 -33.55 3.74 -44.65
C LYS A 764 -34.95 3.69 -45.28
N HIS A 765 -35.78 4.71 -45.00
CA HIS A 765 -37.15 4.74 -45.53
C HIS A 765 -37.21 5.07 -47.03
N ASN A 766 -36.29 5.90 -47.53
CA ASN A 766 -36.28 6.33 -48.93
C ASN A 766 -35.48 5.35 -49.80
N ASN A 767 -36.16 4.63 -50.69
CA ASN A 767 -35.59 3.63 -51.62
C ASN A 767 -34.69 2.58 -50.93
N PRO A 768 -35.19 1.81 -49.93
CA PRO A 768 -34.43 0.72 -49.30
C PRO A 768 -34.03 -0.34 -50.33
N ILE A 769 -32.82 -0.88 -50.19
CA ILE A 769 -32.42 -2.07 -50.96
C ILE A 769 -33.09 -3.32 -50.36
N PRO A 770 -33.43 -4.35 -51.16
CA PRO A 770 -34.10 -5.54 -50.63
C PRO A 770 -33.32 -6.23 -49.52
N LEU A 771 -34.04 -6.74 -48.51
CA LEU A 771 -33.44 -7.45 -47.37
C LEU A 771 -32.52 -8.59 -47.82
N GLN A 772 -31.33 -8.62 -47.24
CA GLN A 772 -30.22 -9.51 -47.56
C GLN A 772 -29.32 -9.65 -46.30
N PRO A 773 -28.25 -10.48 -46.33
CA PRO A 773 -27.36 -10.63 -45.19
C PRO A 773 -26.81 -9.29 -44.66
N PRO A 774 -26.58 -9.16 -43.34
CA PRO A 774 -26.57 -10.25 -42.34
C PRO A 774 -27.91 -10.49 -41.62
N PHE A 775 -29.00 -9.80 -41.96
CA PHE A 775 -30.28 -9.99 -41.25
C PHE A 775 -31.00 -11.29 -41.65
N PHE A 776 -31.53 -12.01 -40.65
CA PHE A 776 -32.46 -13.11 -40.89
C PHE A 776 -33.84 -12.56 -41.33
N ALA A 777 -34.55 -13.29 -42.19
CA ALA A 777 -35.76 -12.80 -42.89
C ALA A 777 -37.00 -12.54 -42.01
N LYS A 778 -36.89 -12.69 -40.68
CA LYS A 778 -37.92 -12.36 -39.66
C LYS A 778 -37.32 -11.73 -38.39
N ALA A 779 -36.10 -11.21 -38.45
CA ALA A 779 -35.35 -10.66 -37.32
C ALA A 779 -36.00 -9.35 -36.77
N PRO A 780 -36.47 -9.31 -35.50
CA PRO A 780 -36.98 -8.08 -34.87
C PRO A 780 -36.00 -6.90 -34.94
N SER A 781 -34.70 -7.17 -34.83
CA SER A 781 -33.65 -6.16 -34.90
C SER A 781 -33.70 -5.30 -36.16
N PHE A 782 -34.11 -5.84 -37.32
CA PHE A 782 -34.22 -5.06 -38.55
C PHE A 782 -35.16 -3.87 -38.39
N ASN A 783 -36.30 -4.03 -37.71
CA ASN A 783 -37.23 -2.94 -37.45
C ASN A 783 -36.66 -1.93 -36.45
N ILE A 784 -35.92 -2.38 -35.44
CA ILE A 784 -35.26 -1.52 -34.46
C ILE A 784 -34.15 -0.69 -35.12
N PHE A 785 -33.41 -1.26 -36.09
CA PHE A 785 -32.48 -0.51 -36.93
C PHE A 785 -33.14 0.60 -37.75
N ARG A 786 -34.38 0.41 -38.24
CA ARG A 786 -35.14 1.49 -38.92
C ARG A 786 -35.43 2.66 -37.98
N VAL A 787 -35.99 2.36 -36.80
CA VAL A 787 -36.31 3.37 -35.77
C VAL A 787 -35.04 4.08 -35.29
N ALA A 788 -33.94 3.36 -35.09
CA ALA A 788 -32.66 3.95 -34.71
C ALA A 788 -32.11 4.87 -35.81
N ILE A 789 -32.14 4.46 -37.09
CA ILE A 789 -31.70 5.30 -38.22
C ILE A 789 -32.50 6.59 -38.31
N GLU A 790 -33.83 6.52 -38.14
CA GLU A 790 -34.70 7.70 -38.13
C GLU A 790 -34.37 8.65 -36.96
N PHE A 791 -34.25 8.11 -35.75
CA PHE A 791 -33.87 8.87 -34.56
C PHE A 791 -32.48 9.51 -34.67
N ILE A 792 -31.47 8.77 -35.18
CA ILE A 792 -30.11 9.29 -35.41
C ILE A 792 -30.11 10.39 -36.48
N THR A 793 -30.96 10.27 -37.51
CA THR A 793 -31.11 11.31 -38.55
C THR A 793 -31.77 12.58 -37.99
N ALA A 794 -32.71 12.44 -37.05
CA ALA A 794 -33.27 13.56 -36.30
C ALA A 794 -32.21 14.20 -35.37
N GLN A 795 -31.42 13.41 -34.64
CA GLN A 795 -30.30 13.93 -33.83
C GLN A 795 -29.25 14.64 -34.69
N ALA A 796 -28.89 14.10 -35.86
CA ALA A 796 -27.98 14.75 -36.82
C ALA A 796 -28.52 16.10 -37.31
N THR A 797 -29.85 16.23 -37.46
CA THR A 797 -30.51 17.49 -37.81
C THR A 797 -30.46 18.51 -36.68
N LEU A 798 -30.65 18.09 -35.42
CA LEU A 798 -30.52 18.96 -34.24
C LEU A 798 -29.07 19.36 -33.94
N ALA A 799 -28.09 18.61 -34.46
CA ALA A 799 -26.67 18.90 -34.37
C ALA A 799 -26.12 19.69 -35.58
N ASP A 800 -26.99 20.17 -36.46
CA ASP A 800 -26.69 20.88 -37.72
C ASP A 800 -25.64 20.19 -38.62
N VAL A 801 -25.64 18.85 -38.63
CA VAL A 801 -24.70 18.08 -39.44
C VAL A 801 -25.16 18.06 -40.89
N GLU A 802 -24.36 18.62 -41.79
CA GLU A 802 -24.62 18.69 -43.23
C GLU A 802 -24.85 17.29 -43.84
N ASN A 803 -23.87 16.39 -43.72
CA ASN A 803 -23.95 15.04 -44.30
C ASN A 803 -24.57 14.00 -43.33
N LYS A 804 -25.85 14.19 -43.03
CA LYS A 804 -26.66 13.30 -42.16
C LYS A 804 -26.55 11.81 -42.56
N PRO A 805 -26.60 11.43 -43.86
CA PRO A 805 -26.42 10.03 -44.27
C PRO A 805 -25.03 9.46 -44.01
N ALA A 806 -23.97 10.26 -43.98
CA ALA A 806 -22.64 9.81 -43.55
C ALA A 806 -22.59 9.65 -42.03
N TYR A 807 -23.05 10.66 -41.30
CA TYR A 807 -23.11 10.65 -39.83
C TYR A 807 -23.79 9.39 -39.29
N VAL A 808 -24.98 9.02 -39.78
CA VAL A 808 -25.69 7.80 -39.34
C VAL A 808 -24.84 6.53 -39.54
N LYS A 809 -24.16 6.40 -40.69
CA LYS A 809 -23.31 5.24 -40.98
C LYS A 809 -22.09 5.20 -40.06
N ASN A 810 -21.48 6.36 -39.80
CA ASN A 810 -20.27 6.47 -39.00
C ASN A 810 -20.56 6.17 -37.51
N ILE A 811 -21.77 6.52 -37.02
CA ILE A 811 -22.29 6.12 -35.70
C ILE A 811 -22.36 4.60 -35.57
N PHE A 812 -22.95 3.91 -36.55
CA PHE A 812 -23.03 2.45 -36.52
C PHE A 812 -21.66 1.78 -36.70
N ALA A 813 -20.81 2.30 -37.61
CA ALA A 813 -19.44 1.81 -37.80
C ALA A 813 -18.64 1.83 -36.48
N MET A 814 -18.70 2.96 -35.76
CA MET A 814 -18.03 3.14 -34.48
C MET A 814 -18.54 2.18 -33.38
N LEU A 815 -19.80 1.76 -33.43
CA LEU A 815 -20.35 0.77 -32.50
C LEU A 815 -20.06 -0.68 -32.91
N PHE A 816 -19.95 -0.96 -34.21
CA PHE A 816 -19.41 -2.23 -34.68
C PHE A 816 -17.93 -2.39 -34.29
N ASP A 817 -17.14 -1.31 -34.31
CA ASP A 817 -15.77 -1.28 -33.79
C ASP A 817 -15.76 -1.53 -32.26
N ASP A 818 -16.57 -0.79 -31.48
CA ASP A 818 -16.64 -0.84 -30.01
C ASP A 818 -17.06 -2.21 -29.45
N LYS A 819 -18.07 -2.84 -30.06
CA LYS A 819 -18.51 -4.21 -29.73
C LYS A 819 -17.64 -5.29 -30.38
N GLU A 820 -16.56 -4.91 -31.07
CA GLU A 820 -15.61 -5.79 -31.76
C GLU A 820 -16.28 -6.78 -32.73
N ILE A 821 -17.24 -6.31 -33.52
CA ILE A 821 -17.94 -7.15 -34.50
C ILE A 821 -16.99 -7.46 -35.64
N ASN A 822 -16.34 -8.63 -35.56
CA ASN A 822 -15.33 -9.15 -36.50
C ASN A 822 -15.89 -10.20 -37.47
N HIS A 823 -17.02 -10.83 -37.11
CA HIS A 823 -17.70 -11.84 -37.92
C HIS A 823 -19.21 -11.59 -37.94
N VAL A 824 -19.84 -11.70 -39.11
CA VAL A 824 -21.31 -11.67 -39.24
C VAL A 824 -21.83 -12.89 -40.01
N PRO A 825 -22.99 -13.45 -39.65
CA PRO A 825 -23.62 -14.53 -40.41
C PRO A 825 -23.92 -14.10 -41.85
N TRP A 826 -23.74 -15.00 -42.81
CA TRP A 826 -23.88 -14.70 -44.23
C TRP A 826 -24.70 -15.75 -44.98
N SER A 827 -24.93 -15.53 -46.27
CA SER A 827 -25.48 -16.54 -47.18
C SER A 827 -24.40 -17.52 -47.64
N ALA A 828 -24.78 -18.80 -47.79
CA ALA A 828 -23.94 -19.80 -48.45
C ALA A 828 -23.55 -19.35 -49.88
N PRO A 829 -22.35 -19.69 -50.37
CA PRO A 829 -22.02 -19.53 -51.79
C PRO A 829 -22.96 -20.40 -52.65
N PRO A 830 -23.34 -19.96 -53.85
CA PRO A 830 -24.08 -20.81 -54.77
C PRO A 830 -23.22 -22.01 -55.18
N THR A 831 -23.84 -23.18 -55.28
CA THR A 831 -23.19 -24.39 -55.79
C THR A 831 -22.65 -24.16 -57.21
N PRO A 832 -21.44 -24.66 -57.54
CA PRO A 832 -20.93 -24.58 -58.90
C PRO A 832 -21.92 -25.25 -59.87
N ASN A 833 -22.00 -24.70 -61.07
CA ASN A 833 -22.91 -25.10 -62.17
C ASN A 833 -24.41 -24.78 -61.98
N VAL A 834 -24.85 -24.14 -60.87
CA VAL A 834 -26.23 -23.65 -60.75
C VAL A 834 -26.33 -22.19 -61.22
N VAL A 835 -26.83 -21.99 -62.44
CA VAL A 835 -27.18 -20.65 -62.96
C VAL A 835 -28.52 -20.22 -62.38
N GLY A 836 -28.47 -19.42 -61.31
CA GLY A 836 -29.67 -18.95 -60.60
C GLY A 836 -29.44 -17.69 -59.77
N ARG A 837 -30.54 -17.14 -59.23
CA ARG A 837 -30.48 -15.98 -58.33
C ARG A 837 -29.71 -16.37 -57.06
N PRO A 838 -28.68 -15.62 -56.63
CA PRO A 838 -27.85 -16.01 -55.49
C PRO A 838 -28.67 -16.14 -54.21
N HIS A 839 -28.31 -17.10 -53.35
CA HIS A 839 -28.99 -17.33 -52.08
C HIS A 839 -28.97 -16.07 -51.21
N ARG A 840 -30.15 -15.56 -50.85
CA ARG A 840 -30.31 -14.40 -49.94
C ARG A 840 -30.60 -14.79 -48.50
N LYS A 841 -30.79 -16.08 -48.23
CA LYS A 841 -31.04 -16.61 -46.88
C LYS A 841 -29.72 -16.67 -46.11
N VAL A 842 -29.65 -15.95 -45.00
CA VAL A 842 -28.56 -16.07 -44.01
C VAL A 842 -28.58 -17.47 -43.41
N VAL A 843 -27.41 -18.08 -43.23
CA VAL A 843 -27.22 -19.39 -42.62
C VAL A 843 -26.07 -19.33 -41.61
N PHE A 844 -26.24 -19.99 -40.46
CA PHE A 844 -25.20 -20.09 -39.43
C PHE A 844 -23.90 -20.77 -39.92
N THR A 845 -23.99 -21.56 -40.99
CA THR A 845 -22.85 -22.32 -41.53
C THR A 845 -21.85 -21.48 -42.33
N HIS A 846 -22.14 -20.21 -42.61
CA HIS A 846 -21.28 -19.34 -43.41
C HIS A 846 -21.19 -17.94 -42.81
N TRP A 847 -19.97 -17.40 -42.78
CA TRP A 847 -19.62 -16.16 -42.09
C TRP A 847 -18.84 -15.22 -43.01
N ARG A 848 -19.03 -13.92 -42.83
CA ARG A 848 -18.21 -12.87 -43.44
C ARG A 848 -17.40 -12.15 -42.37
N SER A 849 -16.12 -11.91 -42.65
CA SER A 849 -15.27 -11.10 -41.78
C SER A 849 -15.43 -9.61 -42.09
N THR A 850 -15.45 -8.81 -41.04
CA THR A 850 -15.49 -7.34 -41.03
C THR A 850 -14.13 -6.69 -40.72
N SER A 851 -13.06 -7.50 -40.66
CA SER A 851 -11.72 -7.09 -40.21
C SER A 851 -10.86 -6.41 -41.29
N GLN A 852 -11.46 -5.73 -42.27
CA GLN A 852 -10.71 -5.00 -43.29
C GLN A 852 -10.26 -3.62 -42.78
N LEU A 853 -8.96 -3.34 -42.88
CA LEU A 853 -8.24 -2.18 -42.31
C LEU A 853 -8.60 -0.78 -42.87
N LEU A 854 -9.74 -0.62 -43.56
CA LEU A 854 -10.17 0.63 -44.20
C LEU A 854 -11.18 1.39 -43.34
N GLU A 855 -10.74 2.57 -42.86
CA GLU A 855 -11.49 3.61 -42.14
C GLU A 855 -12.28 3.14 -40.89
N THR A 856 -11.68 3.31 -39.71
CA THR A 856 -12.37 3.13 -38.42
C THR A 856 -13.43 4.20 -38.19
N GLY A 857 -14.58 3.82 -37.60
CA GLY A 857 -15.73 4.69 -37.44
C GLY A 857 -15.45 5.93 -36.57
N GLN A 858 -14.51 5.85 -35.63
CA GLN A 858 -14.10 6.99 -34.80
C GLN A 858 -13.48 8.12 -35.63
N ARG A 859 -12.59 7.80 -36.59
CA ARG A 859 -11.98 8.80 -37.49
C ARG A 859 -13.03 9.42 -38.41
N ALA A 860 -13.94 8.60 -38.93
CA ALA A 860 -15.01 9.02 -39.82
C ALA A 860 -16.04 9.96 -39.16
N ILE A 861 -16.21 9.93 -37.83
CA ILE A 861 -17.04 10.94 -37.14
C ILE A 861 -16.27 12.24 -36.93
N MET A 862 -14.99 12.20 -36.57
CA MET A 862 -14.20 13.43 -36.38
C MET A 862 -14.10 14.25 -37.68
N GLN A 863 -13.96 13.58 -38.83
CA GLN A 863 -14.02 14.18 -40.18
C GLN A 863 -15.32 14.95 -40.48
N VAL A 864 -16.42 14.65 -39.78
CA VAL A 864 -17.75 15.25 -40.02
C VAL A 864 -18.08 16.34 -38.98
N VAL A 865 -17.21 16.55 -37.98
CA VAL A 865 -17.51 17.43 -36.82
C VAL A 865 -16.55 18.63 -36.70
N ASN A 866 -15.26 18.49 -36.99
CA ASN A 866 -14.29 19.60 -36.96
C ASN A 866 -13.52 19.70 -38.29
N ALA A 867 -13.99 20.55 -39.21
CA ALA A 867 -13.35 20.75 -40.51
C ALA A 867 -12.06 21.60 -40.45
N GLU A 868 -12.02 22.65 -39.62
CA GLU A 868 -10.86 23.57 -39.54
C GLU A 868 -9.63 22.91 -38.91
N GLU A 869 -9.78 22.18 -37.80
CA GLU A 869 -8.67 21.44 -37.18
C GLU A 869 -8.06 20.41 -38.13
N GLN A 870 -8.84 19.87 -39.07
CA GLN A 870 -8.36 18.88 -40.02
C GLN A 870 -7.54 19.46 -41.17
N ALA A 871 -7.70 20.74 -41.55
CA ALA A 871 -6.85 21.33 -42.58
C ALA A 871 -5.37 21.30 -42.15
N VAL A 872 -5.09 21.81 -40.94
CA VAL A 872 -3.74 21.84 -40.36
C VAL A 872 -3.16 20.44 -40.19
N LEU A 873 -3.93 19.50 -39.63
CA LEU A 873 -3.46 18.14 -39.34
C LEU A 873 -3.33 17.27 -40.60
N ALA A 874 -4.13 17.53 -41.64
CA ALA A 874 -3.98 16.90 -42.94
C ALA A 874 -2.74 17.44 -43.68
N ASP A 875 -2.48 18.74 -43.62
CA ASP A 875 -1.28 19.35 -44.20
C ASP A 875 0.00 18.86 -43.50
N GLU A 876 0.01 18.71 -42.16
CA GLU A 876 1.13 18.11 -41.42
C GLU A 876 1.37 16.64 -41.80
N LEU A 877 0.30 15.83 -41.91
CA LEU A 877 0.42 14.43 -42.32
C LEU A 877 0.81 14.29 -43.80
N LEU A 878 0.33 15.17 -44.66
CA LEU A 878 0.71 15.22 -46.07
C LEU A 878 2.19 15.61 -46.20
N ALA A 879 2.63 16.66 -45.51
CA ALA A 879 4.03 17.07 -45.45
C ALA A 879 4.94 15.96 -44.91
N ARG A 880 4.55 15.25 -43.84
CA ARG A 880 5.30 14.09 -43.33
C ARG A 880 5.38 12.95 -44.35
N ASN A 881 4.29 12.63 -45.04
CA ASN A 881 4.29 11.56 -46.06
C ASN A 881 5.08 11.95 -47.31
N THR A 882 5.00 13.21 -47.76
CA THR A 882 5.81 13.76 -48.85
C THR A 882 7.29 13.77 -48.49
N ALA A 883 7.65 14.19 -47.28
CA ALA A 883 9.01 14.11 -46.77
C ALA A 883 9.51 12.65 -46.75
N LEU A 884 8.71 11.71 -46.23
CA LEU A 884 9.09 10.29 -46.21
C LEU A 884 9.43 9.75 -47.62
N GLN A 885 8.75 10.19 -48.68
CA GLN A 885 9.01 9.76 -50.07
C GLN A 885 10.07 10.58 -50.84
N ASP A 886 10.57 11.71 -50.30
CA ASP A 886 11.70 12.43 -50.91
C ASP A 886 13.03 11.81 -50.49
N ALA A 887 13.79 11.29 -51.45
CA ALA A 887 15.12 10.73 -51.25
C ALA A 887 16.11 11.67 -50.53
N LYS A 888 15.87 12.98 -50.51
CA LYS A 888 16.75 14.00 -49.92
C LYS A 888 16.22 14.66 -48.64
N SER A 889 15.05 14.25 -48.13
CA SER A 889 14.54 14.86 -46.89
C SER A 889 15.45 14.57 -45.69
N PRO A 890 15.44 15.43 -44.65
CA PRO A 890 15.82 15.02 -43.29
C PRO A 890 14.95 13.85 -42.80
N TRP A 891 15.49 13.00 -41.93
CA TRP A 891 14.82 11.85 -41.30
C TRP A 891 15.58 11.34 -40.07
N CYS A 892 14.87 10.80 -39.07
CA CYS A 892 15.45 10.29 -37.83
C CYS A 892 15.13 8.79 -37.64
N ILE A 893 16.16 7.95 -37.46
CA ILE A 893 16.03 6.49 -37.38
C ILE A 893 15.19 6.03 -36.18
N ASN A 894 15.21 6.79 -35.08
CA ASN A 894 14.49 6.47 -33.85
C ASN A 894 12.98 6.76 -33.93
N THR A 895 12.55 7.62 -34.86
CA THR A 895 11.14 8.00 -35.05
C THR A 895 10.32 6.99 -35.85
N LEU A 896 10.97 5.96 -36.40
CA LEU A 896 10.40 4.99 -37.32
C LEU A 896 10.13 3.64 -36.63
N THR A 897 9.04 2.99 -37.02
CA THR A 897 8.80 1.58 -36.72
C THR A 897 9.50 0.67 -37.74
N ILE A 898 9.70 -0.60 -37.39
CA ILE A 898 10.26 -1.62 -38.31
C ILE A 898 9.43 -1.75 -39.60
N ASN A 899 8.11 -1.52 -39.52
CA ASN A 899 7.22 -1.55 -40.69
C ASN A 899 7.37 -0.33 -41.61
N GLU A 900 7.85 0.81 -41.09
CA GLU A 900 8.17 2.01 -41.88
C GLU A 900 9.59 1.97 -42.46
N LEU A 901 10.48 1.11 -41.95
CA LEU A 901 11.86 0.98 -42.43
C LEU A 901 11.97 0.83 -43.97
N PRO A 902 11.16 0.01 -44.67
CA PRO A 902 11.20 -0.07 -46.14
C PRO A 902 10.93 1.27 -46.84
N SER A 903 10.16 2.17 -46.22
CA SER A 903 9.84 3.48 -46.80
C SER A 903 11.03 4.44 -46.80
N ILE A 904 12.06 4.22 -45.97
CA ILE A 904 13.25 5.09 -45.90
C ILE A 904 14.52 4.50 -46.53
N LEU A 905 14.49 3.26 -47.02
CA LEU A 905 15.66 2.63 -47.62
C LEU A 905 16.19 3.36 -48.88
N HIS A 906 15.39 4.25 -49.46
CA HIS A 906 15.75 5.05 -50.63
C HIS A 906 16.42 6.41 -50.28
N LYS A 907 16.62 6.73 -49.01
CA LYS A 907 17.21 8.00 -48.56
C LYS A 907 18.69 8.11 -48.95
N GLN A 908 19.08 9.29 -49.44
CA GLN A 908 20.45 9.65 -49.82
C GLN A 908 21.18 10.39 -48.69
N SER A 909 20.41 11.12 -47.86
CA SER A 909 20.83 11.64 -46.56
C SER A 909 21.02 10.50 -45.54
N GLY A 910 21.99 10.64 -44.65
CA GLY A 910 22.04 9.84 -43.42
C GLY A 910 20.97 10.29 -42.40
N PRO A 911 20.79 9.57 -41.28
CA PRO A 911 19.83 9.95 -40.24
C PRO A 911 20.31 11.19 -39.46
N ASP A 912 19.43 12.16 -39.23
CA ASP A 912 19.75 13.39 -38.48
C ASP A 912 19.98 13.13 -36.97
N ASP A 913 19.53 11.99 -36.45
CA ASP A 913 19.78 11.54 -35.09
C ASP A 913 21.08 10.71 -34.94
N PHE A 914 21.77 10.38 -36.05
CA PHE A 914 23.09 9.73 -36.05
C PHE A 914 24.23 10.76 -35.89
N LEU A 915 24.19 11.52 -34.80
CA LEU A 915 25.20 12.52 -34.47
C LEU A 915 26.25 11.96 -33.52
N ILE A 916 27.51 12.33 -33.73
CA ILE A 916 28.63 11.93 -32.86
C ILE A 916 28.45 12.40 -31.40
N ASN A 917 27.67 13.47 -31.17
CA ASN A 917 27.31 13.97 -29.85
C ASN A 917 26.31 13.06 -29.10
N HIS A 918 25.57 12.19 -29.80
CA HIS A 918 24.65 11.21 -29.21
C HIS A 918 25.36 9.87 -28.90
N ALA A 919 26.50 9.60 -29.53
CA ALA A 919 27.36 8.50 -29.13
C ALA A 919 28.02 8.87 -27.78
N SER A 920 27.66 8.14 -26.71
CA SER A 920 28.09 8.38 -25.32
C SER A 920 29.56 7.98 -25.08
N LEU A 921 30.47 8.59 -25.84
CA LEU A 921 31.90 8.32 -25.84
C LEU A 921 32.60 9.16 -24.77
N GLY A 922 33.49 8.51 -23.99
CA GLY A 922 34.32 9.17 -22.99
C GLY A 922 35.46 10.00 -23.62
N LYS A 923 36.57 10.19 -22.91
CA LYS A 923 37.77 10.83 -23.49
C LYS A 923 38.25 10.01 -24.70
N VAL A 924 38.06 10.56 -25.90
CA VAL A 924 37.86 9.76 -27.11
C VAL A 924 39.16 9.24 -27.74
N ASP A 925 39.11 8.02 -28.28
CA ASP A 925 40.07 7.52 -29.26
C ASP A 925 39.80 8.18 -30.64
N PRO A 926 40.79 8.85 -31.27
CA PRO A 926 40.65 9.43 -32.61
C PRO A 926 40.16 8.45 -33.69
N PHE A 927 40.45 7.15 -33.55
CA PHE A 927 39.99 6.12 -34.49
C PHE A 927 38.46 6.02 -34.52
N ILE A 928 37.79 6.09 -33.36
CA ILE A 928 36.33 6.00 -33.27
C ILE A 928 35.67 7.23 -33.92
N ILE A 929 36.23 8.43 -33.71
CA ILE A 929 35.77 9.67 -34.37
C ILE A 929 35.90 9.53 -35.88
N ALA A 930 37.07 9.09 -36.37
CA ALA A 930 37.32 8.90 -37.79
C ALA A 930 36.38 7.85 -38.41
N THR A 931 36.09 6.74 -37.72
CA THR A 931 35.13 5.72 -38.16
C THR A 931 33.70 6.28 -38.23
N TYR A 932 33.26 7.06 -37.24
CA TYR A 932 31.90 7.64 -37.22
C TYR A 932 31.73 8.67 -38.34
N GLN A 933 32.73 9.53 -38.56
CA GLN A 933 32.76 10.48 -39.67
C GLN A 933 32.82 9.78 -41.03
N TRP A 934 33.62 8.72 -41.17
CA TRP A 934 33.70 7.91 -42.39
C TRP A 934 32.35 7.25 -42.71
N ALA A 935 31.67 6.67 -41.71
CA ALA A 935 30.36 6.04 -41.88
C ALA A 935 29.30 7.02 -42.41
N ILE A 936 29.31 8.27 -41.94
CA ILE A 936 28.43 9.34 -42.44
C ILE A 936 28.84 9.74 -43.87
N CYS A 937 30.11 10.07 -44.10
CA CYS A 937 30.61 10.53 -45.40
C CYS A 937 30.55 9.48 -46.52
N CYS A 938 30.48 8.19 -46.17
CA CYS A 938 30.35 7.08 -47.12
C CYS A 938 28.97 6.43 -47.11
N PHE A 939 27.99 6.92 -46.34
CA PHE A 939 26.63 6.39 -46.39
C PHE A 939 26.02 6.52 -47.80
N ASN A 940 25.24 5.52 -48.20
CA ASN A 940 24.54 5.52 -49.48
C ASN A 940 23.36 4.55 -49.42
N GLY A 941 22.13 5.06 -49.43
CA GLY A 941 20.91 4.24 -49.45
C GLY A 941 20.76 3.33 -50.68
N THR A 942 21.48 3.59 -51.78
CA THR A 942 21.49 2.66 -52.94
C THR A 942 22.49 1.50 -52.80
N ASN A 943 23.29 1.46 -51.74
CA ASN A 943 24.21 0.35 -51.49
C ASN A 943 23.54 -0.70 -50.59
N PRO A 944 23.28 -1.94 -51.06
CA PRO A 944 22.62 -2.97 -50.27
C PRO A 944 23.39 -3.34 -48.99
N VAL A 945 24.72 -3.14 -48.96
CA VAL A 945 25.52 -3.34 -47.74
C VAL A 945 25.19 -2.28 -46.69
N HIS A 946 25.00 -1.01 -47.10
CA HIS A 946 24.66 0.09 -46.19
C HIS A 946 23.18 0.02 -45.77
N MET A 947 22.28 -0.41 -46.66
CA MET A 947 20.89 -0.74 -46.32
C MET A 947 20.82 -1.87 -45.28
N CYS A 948 21.61 -2.93 -45.46
CA CYS A 948 21.71 -4.03 -44.50
C CYS A 948 22.27 -3.57 -43.15
N ALA A 949 23.37 -2.81 -43.16
CA ALA A 949 23.95 -2.24 -41.95
C ALA A 949 22.97 -1.31 -41.21
N LEU A 950 22.18 -0.51 -41.94
CA LEU A 950 21.13 0.34 -41.36
C LEU A 950 20.00 -0.48 -40.73
N ALA A 951 19.51 -1.51 -41.44
CA ALA A 951 18.46 -2.39 -40.92
C ALA A 951 18.93 -3.17 -39.68
N VAL A 952 20.14 -3.73 -39.72
CA VAL A 952 20.77 -4.39 -38.56
C VAL A 952 20.96 -3.38 -37.42
N SER A 953 21.38 -2.14 -37.69
CA SER A 953 21.56 -1.11 -36.66
C SER A 953 20.23 -0.67 -36.02
N HIS A 954 19.14 -0.59 -36.78
CA HIS A 954 17.80 -0.30 -36.24
C HIS A 954 17.26 -1.48 -35.41
N ILE A 955 17.47 -2.72 -35.85
CA ILE A 955 17.11 -3.92 -35.08
C ILE A 955 17.94 -3.97 -33.80
N PHE A 956 19.25 -3.71 -33.87
CA PHE A 956 20.13 -3.64 -32.71
C PHE A 956 19.73 -2.51 -31.76
N SER A 957 19.43 -1.29 -32.22
CA SER A 957 19.03 -0.20 -31.30
C SER A 957 17.70 -0.48 -30.59
N ARG A 958 16.76 -1.15 -31.26
CA ARG A 958 15.50 -1.61 -30.63
C ARG A 958 15.67 -2.83 -29.71
N GLN A 959 16.72 -3.64 -29.90
CA GLN A 959 16.98 -4.86 -29.11
C GLN A 959 18.15 -4.74 -28.12
N ALA A 960 18.88 -3.62 -28.10
CA ALA A 960 20.11 -3.45 -27.33
C ALA A 960 19.98 -3.77 -25.83
N PRO A 961 18.87 -3.41 -25.14
CA PRO A 961 18.67 -3.78 -23.72
C PRO A 961 18.59 -5.30 -23.46
N ASN A 962 18.39 -6.12 -24.49
CA ASN A 962 18.19 -7.56 -24.41
C ASN A 962 19.30 -8.39 -25.10
N LEU A 963 20.16 -7.75 -25.89
CA LEU A 963 21.22 -8.43 -26.65
C LEU A 963 22.41 -8.80 -25.76
N GLY A 964 22.83 -10.07 -25.82
CA GLY A 964 23.91 -10.61 -24.98
C GLY A 964 23.43 -11.25 -23.66
N ARG A 965 22.12 -11.23 -23.38
CA ARG A 965 21.50 -12.07 -22.35
C ARG A 965 21.62 -13.55 -22.81
N PRO A 966 22.29 -14.44 -22.06
CA PRO A 966 22.46 -15.83 -22.48
C PRO A 966 21.11 -16.57 -22.47
N ASP A 967 20.95 -17.55 -23.35
CA ASP A 967 19.76 -18.39 -23.39
C ASP A 967 19.51 -19.06 -22.04
N ALA A 968 18.27 -19.00 -21.57
CA ALA A 968 17.87 -19.61 -20.32
C ALA A 968 18.11 -21.14 -20.37
N PRO A 969 18.90 -21.73 -19.46
CA PRO A 969 19.14 -23.17 -19.44
C PRO A 969 17.83 -23.92 -19.25
N ALA A 970 17.72 -25.11 -19.86
CA ALA A 970 16.49 -25.90 -19.93
C ALA A 970 15.89 -26.33 -18.57
N SER A 971 16.61 -26.15 -17.47
CA SER A 971 16.08 -26.27 -16.10
C SER A 971 15.03 -25.21 -15.74
N ILE A 972 15.02 -24.05 -16.41
CA ILE A 972 14.07 -22.95 -16.14
C ILE A 972 12.67 -23.25 -16.70
N SER A 973 12.54 -24.12 -17.72
CA SER A 973 11.23 -24.50 -18.25
C SER A 973 10.52 -25.62 -17.47
N SER A 974 11.20 -26.31 -16.54
CA SER A 974 10.61 -27.35 -15.69
C SER A 974 10.26 -26.92 -14.26
N LEU A 975 10.74 -25.76 -13.80
CA LEU A 975 10.55 -25.26 -12.44
C LEU A 975 9.54 -24.11 -12.39
N LYS A 976 8.28 -24.43 -12.73
CA LYS A 976 7.12 -23.54 -12.53
C LYS A 976 6.51 -23.63 -11.14
N ASN A 977 6.98 -24.58 -10.33
CA ASN A 977 6.57 -24.85 -8.96
C ASN A 977 7.83 -24.81 -8.07
N ASP A 978 7.64 -24.37 -6.82
CA ASP A 978 8.54 -24.49 -5.67
C ASP A 978 9.91 -23.78 -5.77
N SER A 979 10.05 -22.66 -5.04
CA SER A 979 11.27 -21.81 -5.06
C SER A 979 11.59 -21.19 -3.69
N THR A 980 11.96 -22.03 -2.72
CA THR A 980 12.46 -21.61 -1.38
C THR A 980 13.78 -22.29 -0.98
N ALA A 981 14.42 -23.04 -1.90
CA ALA A 981 15.53 -23.93 -1.57
C ALA A 981 16.87 -23.63 -2.27
N LEU A 982 16.97 -22.57 -3.11
CA LEU A 982 18.12 -22.39 -4.02
C LEU A 982 19.03 -21.18 -3.77
N THR A 983 18.69 -20.26 -2.86
CA THR A 983 19.54 -19.09 -2.54
C THR A 983 20.85 -19.50 -1.85
N ALA A 984 20.83 -20.59 -1.07
CA ALA A 984 21.84 -20.92 -0.08
C ALA A 984 23.19 -21.45 -0.61
N HIS A 985 23.36 -21.72 -1.91
CA HIS A 985 24.43 -22.64 -2.38
C HIS A 985 25.50 -22.06 -3.34
N VAL A 986 25.38 -20.81 -3.82
CA VAL A 986 26.25 -20.29 -4.90
C VAL A 986 27.39 -19.36 -4.42
N CYS A 987 27.30 -18.76 -3.23
CA CYS A 987 28.33 -17.83 -2.71
C CYS A 987 29.59 -18.52 -2.14
N ALA A 988 30.06 -19.62 -2.75
CA ALA A 988 31.10 -20.49 -2.19
C ALA A 988 32.24 -20.83 -3.18
N ALA A 989 33.16 -19.87 -3.30
CA ALA A 989 34.56 -19.98 -3.78
C ALA A 989 34.83 -20.20 -5.30
N PRO A 990 36.01 -19.78 -5.80
CA PRO A 990 37.00 -18.86 -5.20
C PRO A 990 36.99 -17.45 -5.82
#